data_AF-A0A0W0ZD09-F1
#
_entry.id   AF-A0A0W0ZD09-F1
#
_cell.length_a   1.000
_cell.length_b   1.000
_cell.length_c   1.000
_cell.angle_alpha   90.00
_cell.angle_beta   90.00
_cell.angle_gamma   90.00
#
_symmetry.space_group_name_H-M   'P 1'
#
loop_
_entity.id
_entity.type
_entity.pdbx_description
1 polymer ?
#
loop_
_entity_poly.entity_id
_entity_poly.type
_entity_poly.pdbx_seq_one_letter_code
_entity_poly.pdbx_strand_id
1 'polypeptide(L)'
;MPGNYGLAEIDTFADATAAWQSFFGRFFSSEIPTGVDVTFNPDLRQFNPRKNKNAKYKHPGFRDNETAQLPVDEERTLHSDDFDDFLNGNTITIPEHITLTAEGLEHVAQAIQRGDFEDESLKKEEHTFYALWLFKQNRITRQQMTTILARDQIPKEYPLEKTFRILDEDGHFTQEARELWLPAVVRGTYGEQFNKEHLFRLYLLIATAPESEQVFFISKSNPKIISSPDAPSKTPQLGDSLRRNRSWHRATYNGEEYDLHLPFGVIEALQIARYGVNGAAANRAKIGKVEIDAVKEGVESYYRPTAISMRGSGVETTTKNIHGYADTPMPVVTEHDVYHAKVHNTIMPEFNMMLNHMNEVIFKHTKQKWSKTMWELVDREFLSFTYRKIDLNEKNGAKLFQEMLHRKDRDQANLFRNNEPPQLSDDGFAIVWNMVNHSDVWKKLYKIDIKRLDYPYDILIKQMAAFKKALESIYKGEKAASHHKHTEILTLKYRFFGITSSTEFKKICKLLDTLGDKLIPAKDQKITDQDQKLVFGKYKKGEDKNLTTLKFKNFGKEVLIDESSVKKLIPMLVNMQLSSMFGERNTETVQAALKKVSNEFKSTYENSAFSKTALEASMSNFSSMTEKLDFLEACYEEIIHSKGYTRRHSSADNKFAFFKNPLTTSQREHIILLKEKLNELVTEYQTTNRLSKEEKQELQWYMENRGSNLALCNTDRFYLHYDSTVPSANMM
;
A
#
# COMPACT_ATOMS: atom_id res chain seq x y z
N MET A 1 -15.71 -5.53 -28.91
CA MET A 1 -15.21 -6.86 -28.52
C MET A 1 -16.41 -7.67 -28.08
N PRO A 2 -16.66 -8.88 -28.61
CA PRO A 2 -17.81 -9.69 -28.25
C PRO A 2 -17.70 -10.13 -26.79
N GLY A 3 -18.81 -10.08 -26.04
CA GLY A 3 -18.88 -10.24 -24.58
C GLY A 3 -18.74 -11.67 -24.04
N ASN A 4 -17.89 -12.50 -24.65
CA ASN A 4 -17.67 -13.91 -24.27
C ASN A 4 -16.17 -14.24 -24.10
N TYR A 5 -15.40 -13.39 -23.41
CA TYR A 5 -14.10 -13.82 -22.91
C TYR A 5 -14.33 -14.81 -21.75
N GLY A 6 -14.23 -16.12 -22.02
CA GLY A 6 -13.95 -17.09 -20.94
C GLY A 6 -14.60 -18.47 -20.97
N LEU A 7 -15.32 -18.90 -22.00
CA LEU A 7 -16.13 -20.13 -21.91
C LEU A 7 -15.74 -21.15 -22.98
N ALA A 8 -14.89 -22.12 -22.61
CA ALA A 8 -15.20 -23.46 -23.08
C ALA A 8 -16.55 -23.81 -22.43
N GLU A 9 -17.55 -24.14 -23.22
CA GLU A 9 -18.82 -24.64 -22.68
C GLU A 9 -18.54 -25.97 -21.96
N ILE A 10 -19.03 -26.10 -20.72
CA ILE A 10 -18.93 -27.33 -19.93
C ILE A 10 -20.29 -28.00 -19.99
N ASP A 11 -20.54 -28.75 -21.04
CA ASP A 11 -21.84 -29.37 -21.29
C ASP A 11 -21.78 -30.91 -21.24
N THR A 12 -20.57 -31.47 -21.25
CA THR A 12 -20.32 -32.90 -21.12
C THR A 12 -19.32 -33.22 -20.00
N PHE A 13 -19.26 -34.50 -19.59
CA PHE A 13 -18.24 -34.98 -18.67
C PHE A 13 -16.82 -34.79 -19.23
N ALA A 14 -16.62 -34.97 -20.54
CA ALA A 14 -15.33 -34.76 -21.18
C ALA A 14 -14.88 -33.29 -21.07
N ASP A 15 -15.82 -32.35 -21.26
CA ASP A 15 -15.55 -30.92 -21.11
C ASP A 15 -15.20 -30.56 -19.67
N ALA A 16 -15.88 -31.17 -18.69
CA ALA A 16 -15.59 -30.94 -17.27
C ALA A 16 -14.20 -31.48 -16.87
N THR A 17 -13.81 -32.66 -17.36
CA THR A 17 -12.45 -33.18 -17.17
C THR A 17 -11.39 -32.26 -17.82
N ALA A 18 -11.65 -31.79 -19.04
CA ALA A 18 -10.76 -30.85 -19.72
C ALA A 18 -10.67 -29.50 -18.99
N ALA A 19 -11.79 -29.04 -18.41
CA ALA A 19 -11.86 -27.82 -17.62
C ALA A 19 -10.99 -27.93 -16.36
N TRP A 20 -11.02 -29.07 -15.65
CA TRP A 20 -10.13 -29.32 -14.53
C TRP A 20 -8.65 -29.28 -14.93
N GLN A 21 -8.29 -30.01 -15.99
CA GLN A 21 -6.91 -30.04 -16.50
C GLN A 21 -6.43 -28.63 -16.89
N SER A 22 -7.26 -27.88 -17.62
CA SER A 22 -6.97 -26.51 -18.01
C SER A 22 -6.85 -25.57 -16.81
N PHE A 23 -7.71 -25.73 -15.80
CA PHE A 23 -7.70 -24.89 -14.61
C PHE A 23 -6.41 -25.06 -13.80
N PHE A 24 -5.97 -26.30 -13.56
CA PHE A 24 -4.74 -26.56 -12.80
C PHE A 24 -3.46 -26.25 -13.59
N GLY A 25 -3.47 -26.50 -14.90
CA GLY A 25 -2.32 -26.24 -15.78
C GLY A 25 -1.93 -24.77 -15.91
N ARG A 26 -2.75 -23.83 -15.41
CA ARG A 26 -2.52 -22.38 -15.51
C ARG A 26 -1.37 -21.84 -14.65
N PHE A 27 -0.96 -22.53 -13.59
CA PHE A 27 -0.16 -21.91 -12.53
C PHE A 27 1.24 -22.51 -12.39
N PHE A 28 1.33 -23.78 -12.02
CA PHE A 28 2.59 -24.49 -11.83
C PHE A 28 2.43 -25.93 -12.30
N SER A 29 3.49 -26.46 -12.89
CA SER A 29 3.48 -27.84 -13.38
C SER A 29 3.54 -28.81 -12.20
N SER A 30 2.64 -29.79 -12.21
CA SER A 30 2.75 -30.96 -11.34
C SER A 30 3.82 -31.93 -11.85
N GLU A 31 4.38 -31.76 -13.04
CA GLU A 31 5.41 -32.66 -13.59
C GLU A 31 6.62 -32.80 -12.65
N ILE A 32 7.01 -34.05 -12.37
CA ILE A 32 8.25 -34.35 -11.64
C ILE A 32 9.41 -34.22 -12.62
N PRO A 33 10.41 -33.35 -12.35
CA PRO A 33 11.57 -33.21 -13.23
C PRO A 33 12.31 -34.54 -13.42
N THR A 34 12.82 -34.80 -14.62
CA THR A 34 13.59 -36.01 -14.92
C THR A 34 14.80 -36.14 -13.99
N GLY A 35 14.98 -37.32 -13.38
CA GLY A 35 16.09 -37.61 -12.46
C GLY A 35 15.82 -37.28 -11.00
N VAL A 36 14.66 -36.70 -10.66
CA VAL A 36 14.24 -36.47 -9.27
C VAL A 36 13.62 -37.74 -8.68
N ASP A 37 14.19 -38.24 -7.59
CA ASP A 37 13.62 -39.37 -6.85
C ASP A 37 12.54 -38.88 -5.86
N VAL A 38 11.31 -39.29 -6.11
CA VAL A 38 10.15 -39.08 -5.23
C VAL A 38 9.65 -40.37 -4.59
N THR A 39 10.43 -41.45 -4.66
CA THR A 39 10.10 -42.73 -4.04
C THR A 39 9.90 -42.54 -2.54
N PHE A 40 8.91 -43.23 -1.99
CA PHE A 40 8.59 -43.13 -0.58
C PHE A 40 9.77 -43.60 0.27
N ASN A 41 10.22 -42.73 1.18
CA ASN A 41 11.28 -43.04 2.13
C ASN A 41 10.74 -42.89 3.56
N PRO A 42 10.53 -43.99 4.31
CA PRO A 42 10.01 -43.94 5.67
C PRO A 42 10.94 -43.22 6.66
N ASP A 43 12.24 -43.13 6.35
CA ASP A 43 13.26 -42.49 7.18
C ASP A 43 13.39 -40.97 6.90
N LEU A 44 12.71 -40.44 5.89
CA LEU A 44 12.74 -39.00 5.60
C LEU A 44 12.09 -38.22 6.75
N ARG A 45 12.85 -37.35 7.39
CA ARG A 45 12.35 -36.51 8.49
C ARG A 45 11.93 -35.11 8.06
N GLN A 46 12.36 -34.65 6.90
CA GLN A 46 12.14 -33.27 6.46
C GLN A 46 11.77 -33.19 4.99
N PHE A 47 10.72 -32.43 4.69
CA PHE A 47 10.42 -31.96 3.34
C PHE A 47 10.97 -30.55 3.20
N ASN A 48 12.07 -30.43 2.46
CA ASN A 48 12.76 -29.17 2.27
C ASN A 48 12.30 -28.50 0.97
N PRO A 49 12.05 -27.18 0.98
CA PRO A 49 11.79 -26.42 -0.24
C PRO A 49 13.09 -26.23 -1.05
N ARG A 50 12.99 -25.67 -2.25
CA ARG A 50 14.16 -25.26 -3.04
C ARG A 50 15.03 -24.26 -2.27
N LYS A 51 16.35 -24.41 -2.37
CA LYS A 51 17.31 -23.48 -1.75
C LYS A 51 17.22 -22.07 -2.32
N ASN A 52 17.04 -21.94 -3.64
CA ASN A 52 16.89 -20.67 -4.33
C ASN A 52 15.43 -20.46 -4.79
N LYS A 53 14.67 -19.58 -4.12
CA LYS A 53 13.26 -19.28 -4.44
C LYS A 53 13.05 -18.82 -5.89
N ASN A 54 14.04 -18.16 -6.49
CA ASN A 54 13.95 -17.63 -7.86
C ASN A 54 14.18 -18.70 -8.94
N ALA A 55 14.64 -19.90 -8.58
CA ALA A 55 14.81 -20.99 -9.52
C ALA A 55 13.47 -21.46 -10.13
N LYS A 56 12.32 -21.09 -9.56
CA LYS A 56 10.99 -21.36 -10.15
C LYS A 56 10.76 -20.69 -11.51
N TYR A 57 11.50 -19.64 -11.83
CA TYR A 57 11.39 -18.91 -13.10
C TYR A 57 12.35 -19.41 -14.18
N LYS A 58 13.25 -20.35 -13.86
CA LYS A 58 14.13 -20.99 -14.84
C LYS A 58 13.35 -22.12 -15.52
N HIS A 59 12.78 -21.85 -16.68
CA HIS A 59 11.97 -22.81 -17.45
C HIS A 59 12.78 -24.08 -17.78
N PRO A 60 12.22 -25.31 -17.71
CA PRO A 60 12.79 -26.48 -18.37
C PRO A 60 12.65 -26.25 -19.88
N GLY A 61 13.65 -25.67 -20.51
CA GLY A 61 13.47 -25.12 -21.86
C GLY A 61 14.57 -25.42 -22.86
N PHE A 62 15.75 -25.86 -22.43
CA PHE A 62 16.83 -26.15 -23.36
C PHE A 62 17.42 -27.49 -23.03
N ARG A 63 17.26 -28.45 -23.95
CA ARG A 63 18.08 -29.65 -23.94
C ARG A 63 19.52 -29.21 -24.08
N ASP A 64 20.39 -29.78 -23.27
CA ASP A 64 21.82 -29.68 -23.48
C ASP A 64 22.13 -30.20 -24.89
N ASN A 65 22.82 -29.39 -25.70
CA ASN A 65 23.03 -29.66 -27.12
C ASN A 65 23.95 -30.87 -27.38
N GLU A 66 24.71 -31.31 -26.37
CA GLU A 66 25.64 -32.43 -26.49
C GLU A 66 25.03 -33.76 -26.02
N THR A 67 24.21 -33.72 -24.98
CA THR A 67 23.62 -34.91 -24.34
C THR A 67 22.15 -35.15 -24.71
N ALA A 68 21.49 -34.16 -25.32
CA ALA A 68 20.04 -34.13 -25.58
C ALA A 68 19.16 -34.32 -24.33
N GLN A 69 19.74 -34.24 -23.14
CA GLN A 69 19.07 -34.32 -21.85
C GLN A 69 18.67 -32.92 -21.38
N LEU A 70 17.62 -32.82 -20.58
CA LEU A 70 17.30 -31.57 -19.88
C LEU A 70 18.38 -31.35 -18.80
N PRO A 71 19.06 -30.18 -18.74
CA PRO A 71 20.04 -29.91 -17.71
C PRO A 71 19.37 -29.95 -16.34
N VAL A 72 19.89 -30.82 -15.46
CA VAL A 72 19.53 -30.83 -14.04
C VAL A 72 20.21 -29.61 -13.41
N ASP A 73 19.50 -28.49 -13.32
CA ASP A 73 19.98 -27.34 -12.56
C ASP A 73 20.04 -27.73 -11.07
N GLU A 74 21.25 -27.76 -10.49
CA GLU A 74 21.49 -28.09 -9.09
C GLU A 74 20.73 -27.18 -8.10
N GLU A 75 20.27 -26.00 -8.56
CA GLU A 75 19.44 -25.09 -7.78
C GLU A 75 17.93 -25.37 -7.86
N ARG A 76 17.48 -26.32 -8.71
CA ARG A 76 16.05 -26.68 -8.86
C ARG A 76 15.58 -27.70 -7.81
N THR A 77 14.26 -27.88 -7.77
CA THR A 77 13.51 -28.62 -6.74
C THR A 77 13.77 -30.13 -6.78
N LEU A 78 13.78 -30.76 -5.60
CA LEU A 78 13.77 -32.22 -5.42
C LEU A 78 12.34 -32.81 -5.51
N HIS A 79 11.46 -32.11 -6.22
CA HIS A 79 10.01 -32.36 -6.33
C HIS A 79 9.41 -31.47 -7.44
N SER A 80 8.11 -31.63 -7.73
CA SER A 80 7.40 -30.81 -8.72
C SER A 80 7.31 -29.33 -8.30
N ASP A 81 7.15 -28.43 -9.27
CA ASP A 81 7.00 -26.99 -8.98
C ASP A 81 5.71 -26.71 -8.18
N ASP A 82 4.64 -27.51 -8.40
CA ASP A 82 3.42 -27.45 -7.61
C ASP A 82 3.63 -27.85 -6.13
N PHE A 83 4.40 -28.91 -5.86
CA PHE A 83 4.69 -29.33 -4.49
C PHE A 83 5.54 -28.28 -3.75
N ASP A 84 6.58 -27.76 -4.39
CA ASP A 84 7.44 -26.74 -3.78
C ASP A 84 6.69 -25.42 -3.51
N ASP A 85 5.85 -24.98 -4.46
CA ASP A 85 5.01 -23.79 -4.26
C ASP A 85 4.04 -23.94 -3.08
N PHE A 86 3.57 -25.16 -2.82
CA PHE A 86 2.73 -25.49 -1.66
C PHE A 86 3.51 -25.43 -0.35
N LEU A 87 4.78 -25.88 -0.31
CA LEU A 87 5.65 -25.73 0.87
C LEU A 87 5.91 -24.26 1.23
N ASN A 88 5.78 -23.34 0.26
CA ASN A 88 5.87 -21.89 0.47
C ASN A 88 7.21 -21.46 1.09
N GLY A 89 8.28 -22.18 0.77
CA GLY A 89 9.63 -21.91 1.30
C GLY A 89 9.81 -22.34 2.77
N ASN A 90 8.92 -23.15 3.32
CA ASN A 90 9.05 -23.72 4.66
C ASN A 90 9.55 -25.16 4.61
N THR A 91 10.38 -25.54 5.59
CA THR A 91 10.74 -26.94 5.84
C THR A 91 9.69 -27.58 6.74
N ILE A 92 9.08 -28.66 6.28
CA ILE A 92 8.11 -29.44 7.07
C ILE A 92 8.86 -30.57 7.76
N THR A 93 8.77 -30.65 9.08
CA THR A 93 9.46 -31.68 9.87
C THR A 93 8.46 -32.72 10.37
N ILE A 94 8.78 -34.00 10.20
CA ILE A 94 8.01 -35.10 10.78
C ILE A 94 8.47 -35.28 12.23
N PRO A 95 7.56 -35.19 13.21
CA PRO A 95 7.87 -35.45 14.62
C PRO A 95 8.60 -36.77 14.86
N GLU A 96 9.51 -36.81 15.83
CA GLU A 96 10.32 -38.00 16.14
C GLU A 96 9.46 -39.21 16.54
N HIS A 97 8.32 -38.97 17.20
CA HIS A 97 7.41 -40.03 17.63
C HIS A 97 6.59 -40.66 16.49
N ILE A 98 6.52 -39.99 15.34
CA ILE A 98 5.81 -40.52 14.16
C ILE A 98 6.77 -41.41 13.36
N THR A 99 6.32 -42.63 13.09
CA THR A 99 7.02 -43.59 12.22
C THR A 99 6.14 -43.90 11.02
N LEU A 100 6.65 -43.67 9.82
CA LEU A 100 5.92 -43.94 8.58
C LEU A 100 6.29 -45.30 8.00
N THR A 101 5.35 -45.98 7.35
CA THR A 101 5.55 -47.27 6.68
C THR A 101 4.93 -47.27 5.29
N ALA A 102 5.44 -48.13 4.40
CA ALA A 102 4.89 -48.25 3.05
C ALA A 102 3.43 -48.73 3.07
N GLU A 103 3.09 -49.64 4.00
CA GLU A 103 1.71 -50.11 4.20
C GLU A 103 0.79 -48.96 4.63
N GLY A 104 1.24 -48.10 5.55
CA GLY A 104 0.47 -46.92 5.97
C GLY A 104 0.23 -45.93 4.83
N LEU A 105 1.23 -45.71 3.97
CA LEU A 105 1.10 -44.88 2.77
C LEU A 105 0.01 -45.42 1.84
N GLU A 106 0.01 -46.72 1.55
CA GLU A 106 -0.98 -47.34 0.67
C GLU A 106 -2.38 -47.36 1.27
N HIS A 107 -2.53 -47.60 2.58
CA HIS A 107 -3.83 -47.52 3.24
C HIS A 107 -4.44 -46.13 3.12
N VAL A 108 -3.64 -45.08 3.40
CA VAL A 108 -4.09 -43.69 3.22
C VAL A 108 -4.41 -43.39 1.76
N ALA A 109 -3.59 -43.85 0.81
CA ALA A 109 -3.85 -43.65 -0.62
C ALA A 109 -5.18 -44.26 -1.06
N GLN A 110 -5.47 -45.48 -0.63
CA GLN A 110 -6.71 -46.16 -0.95
C GLN A 110 -7.93 -45.50 -0.30
N ALA A 111 -7.81 -45.04 0.96
CA ALA A 111 -8.88 -44.30 1.64
C ALA A 111 -9.24 -43.01 0.90
N ILE A 112 -8.22 -42.24 0.48
CA ILE A 112 -8.40 -41.04 -0.34
C ILE A 112 -9.02 -41.40 -1.70
N GLN A 113 -8.53 -42.45 -2.37
CA GLN A 113 -9.07 -42.86 -3.67
C GLN A 113 -10.56 -43.26 -3.60
N ARG A 114 -11.00 -43.88 -2.50
CA ARG A 114 -12.41 -44.23 -2.26
C ARG A 114 -13.27 -43.05 -1.77
N GLY A 115 -12.64 -41.92 -1.43
CA GLY A 115 -13.30 -40.80 -0.75
C GLY A 115 -13.84 -41.15 0.65
N ASP A 116 -13.28 -42.16 1.30
CA ASP A 116 -13.74 -42.65 2.60
C ASP A 116 -12.98 -41.98 3.75
N PHE A 117 -13.43 -40.78 4.12
CA PHE A 117 -12.84 -40.02 5.24
C PHE A 117 -13.18 -40.57 6.63
N GLU A 118 -13.97 -41.64 6.71
CA GLU A 118 -14.26 -42.34 7.96
C GLU A 118 -13.36 -43.58 8.16
N ASP A 119 -12.49 -43.87 7.19
CA ASP A 119 -11.45 -44.90 7.29
C ASP A 119 -10.47 -44.58 8.43
N GLU A 120 -10.12 -45.60 9.23
CA GLU A 120 -9.23 -45.44 10.38
C GLU A 120 -7.83 -44.93 10.00
N SER A 121 -7.36 -45.19 8.77
CA SER A 121 -6.08 -44.67 8.28
C SER A 121 -6.03 -43.14 8.20
N LEU A 122 -7.18 -42.47 8.00
CA LEU A 122 -7.31 -41.01 7.94
C LEU A 122 -7.61 -40.36 9.29
N LYS A 123 -7.76 -41.15 10.36
CA LYS A 123 -8.00 -40.64 11.74
C LYS A 123 -6.74 -40.59 12.59
N LYS A 124 -5.66 -41.24 12.15
CA LYS A 124 -4.38 -41.31 12.88
C LYS A 124 -3.57 -40.01 12.73
N GLU A 125 -2.71 -39.70 13.69
CA GLU A 125 -1.93 -38.46 13.70
C GLU A 125 -1.04 -38.32 12.45
N GLU A 126 -0.48 -39.44 11.99
CA GLU A 126 0.46 -39.48 10.88
C GLU A 126 -0.16 -39.34 9.47
N HIS A 127 -1.50 -39.37 9.35
CA HIS A 127 -2.18 -39.40 8.05
C HIS A 127 -1.85 -38.18 7.16
N THR A 128 -1.65 -37.01 7.77
CA THR A 128 -1.30 -35.78 7.03
C THR A 128 0.11 -35.87 6.42
N PHE A 129 1.04 -36.57 7.06
CA PHE A 129 2.40 -36.80 6.52
C PHE A 129 2.39 -37.83 5.40
N TYR A 130 1.54 -38.86 5.48
CA TYR A 130 1.31 -39.75 4.34
C TYR A 130 0.69 -39.00 3.16
N ALA A 131 -0.32 -38.16 3.40
CA ALA A 131 -0.91 -37.32 2.35
C ALA A 131 0.13 -36.40 1.70
N LEU A 132 1.03 -35.80 2.48
CA LEU A 132 2.13 -34.98 1.95
C LEU A 132 3.08 -35.79 1.05
N TRP A 133 3.39 -37.03 1.42
CA TRP A 133 4.15 -37.95 0.57
C TRP A 133 3.42 -38.30 -0.73
N LEU A 134 2.12 -38.60 -0.66
CA LEU A 134 1.31 -38.87 -1.84
C LEU A 134 1.25 -37.66 -2.78
N PHE A 135 1.19 -36.45 -2.23
CA PHE A 135 1.24 -35.23 -3.02
C PHE A 135 2.61 -35.02 -3.66
N LYS A 136 3.71 -35.27 -2.92
CA LYS A 136 5.08 -35.25 -3.48
C LYS A 136 5.24 -36.21 -4.68
N GLN A 137 4.52 -37.32 -4.65
CA GLN A 137 4.49 -38.34 -5.70
C GLN A 137 3.49 -38.04 -6.82
N ASN A 138 2.76 -36.93 -6.76
CA ASN A 138 1.62 -36.59 -7.62
C ASN A 138 0.51 -37.66 -7.66
N ARG A 139 0.39 -38.49 -6.62
CA ARG A 139 -0.70 -39.48 -6.49
C ARG A 139 -2.01 -38.85 -6.04
N ILE A 140 -1.93 -37.69 -5.38
CA ILE A 140 -3.07 -36.85 -5.04
C ILE A 140 -2.80 -35.42 -5.51
N THR A 141 -3.86 -34.65 -5.74
CA THR A 141 -3.77 -33.25 -6.16
C THR A 141 -3.55 -32.32 -4.97
N ARG A 142 -3.16 -31.07 -5.24
CA ARG A 142 -3.11 -30.01 -4.22
C ARG A 142 -4.47 -29.83 -3.52
N GLN A 143 -5.59 -29.95 -4.25
CA GLN A 143 -6.93 -29.85 -3.65
C GLN A 143 -7.14 -30.93 -2.59
N GLN A 144 -6.85 -32.19 -2.94
CA GLN A 144 -6.96 -33.33 -2.02
C GLN A 144 -6.08 -33.14 -0.79
N MET A 145 -4.82 -32.75 -0.99
CA MET A 145 -3.91 -32.43 0.12
C MET A 145 -4.48 -31.31 1.01
N THR A 146 -5.05 -30.27 0.42
CA THR A 146 -5.60 -29.14 1.17
C THR A 146 -6.88 -29.51 1.92
N THR A 147 -7.78 -30.28 1.30
CA THR A 147 -8.99 -30.81 1.94
C THR A 147 -8.64 -31.64 3.17
N ILE A 148 -7.61 -32.50 3.08
CA ILE A 148 -7.11 -33.31 4.21
C ILE A 148 -6.60 -32.42 5.34
N LEU A 149 -5.77 -31.42 5.03
CA LEU A 149 -5.26 -30.49 6.06
C LEU A 149 -6.38 -29.63 6.68
N ALA A 150 -7.32 -29.14 5.87
CA ALA A 150 -8.45 -28.35 6.36
C ALA A 150 -9.32 -29.17 7.33
N ARG A 151 -9.48 -30.47 7.07
CA ARG A 151 -10.17 -31.41 7.95
C ARG A 151 -9.42 -31.65 9.26
N ASP A 152 -8.09 -31.85 9.22
CA ASP A 152 -7.26 -32.02 10.43
C ASP A 152 -7.23 -30.77 11.35
N GLN A 153 -7.39 -29.58 10.75
CA GLN A 153 -7.43 -28.31 11.47
C GLN A 153 -8.70 -28.08 12.28
N ILE A 154 -9.74 -28.89 12.11
CA ILE A 154 -10.95 -28.79 12.92
C ILE A 154 -10.60 -29.08 14.39
N PRO A 155 -10.94 -28.18 15.33
CA PRO A 155 -10.59 -28.36 16.75
C PRO A 155 -11.23 -29.62 17.34
N LYS A 156 -10.49 -30.34 18.19
CA LYS A 156 -10.97 -31.58 18.82
C LYS A 156 -12.14 -31.34 19.76
N GLU A 157 -12.28 -30.13 20.31
CA GLU A 157 -13.39 -29.72 21.16
C GLU A 157 -14.70 -29.55 20.39
N TYR A 158 -14.61 -29.29 19.09
CA TYR A 158 -15.73 -29.11 18.16
C TYR A 158 -15.56 -30.05 16.97
N PRO A 159 -15.58 -31.38 17.21
CA PRO A 159 -15.13 -32.36 16.23
C PRO A 159 -16.07 -32.45 15.02
N LEU A 160 -15.54 -33.08 13.99
CA LEU A 160 -16.32 -33.60 12.86
C LEU A 160 -17.41 -34.53 13.37
N GLU A 161 -18.62 -34.36 12.84
CA GLU A 161 -19.77 -35.20 13.18
C GLU A 161 -20.00 -36.25 12.10
N LYS A 162 -20.02 -35.83 10.83
CA LYS A 162 -20.31 -36.74 9.71
C LYS A 162 -19.79 -36.21 8.38
N THR A 163 -19.43 -37.14 7.51
CA THR A 163 -19.10 -36.92 6.10
C THR A 163 -20.19 -37.51 5.21
N PHE A 164 -20.59 -36.79 4.17
CA PHE A 164 -21.65 -37.18 3.25
C PHE A 164 -21.14 -37.14 1.82
N ARG A 165 -21.58 -38.09 1.00
CA ARG A 165 -21.38 -38.03 -0.45
C ARG A 165 -22.33 -37.00 -1.07
N ILE A 166 -21.83 -36.26 -2.06
CA ILE A 166 -22.65 -35.31 -2.82
C ILE A 166 -23.51 -36.06 -3.83
N LEU A 167 -22.94 -37.07 -4.49
CA LEU A 167 -23.61 -37.90 -5.49
C LEU A 167 -23.80 -39.33 -4.98
N ASP A 168 -24.90 -39.96 -5.36
CA ASP A 168 -25.16 -41.38 -5.16
C ASP A 168 -24.49 -42.24 -6.24
N GLU A 169 -24.65 -43.57 -6.14
CA GLU A 169 -24.05 -44.53 -7.08
C GLU A 169 -24.60 -44.39 -8.51
N ASP A 170 -25.80 -43.83 -8.66
CA ASP A 170 -26.43 -43.55 -9.96
C ASP A 170 -26.02 -42.16 -10.51
N GLY A 171 -25.19 -41.41 -9.78
CA GLY A 171 -24.73 -40.09 -10.15
C GLY A 171 -25.77 -38.99 -9.96
N HIS A 172 -26.76 -39.16 -9.09
CA HIS A 172 -27.70 -38.10 -8.69
C HIS A 172 -27.31 -37.48 -7.35
N PHE A 173 -27.75 -36.24 -7.08
CA PHE A 173 -27.54 -35.64 -5.76
C PHE A 173 -28.23 -36.47 -4.67
N THR A 174 -27.49 -36.82 -3.62
CA THR A 174 -27.99 -37.52 -2.43
C THR A 174 -29.05 -36.69 -1.69
N GLN A 175 -29.83 -37.32 -0.80
CA GLN A 175 -30.83 -36.60 0.00
C GLN A 175 -30.16 -35.54 0.88
N GLU A 176 -29.07 -35.89 1.55
CA GLU A 176 -28.33 -34.99 2.42
C GLU A 176 -27.70 -33.84 1.63
N ALA A 177 -27.21 -34.10 0.41
CA ALA A 177 -26.74 -33.03 -0.46
C ALA A 177 -27.87 -32.05 -0.83
N ARG A 178 -29.10 -32.53 -1.07
CA ARG A 178 -30.26 -31.67 -1.37
C ARG A 178 -30.73 -30.86 -0.17
N GLU A 179 -30.64 -31.41 1.04
CA GLU A 179 -31.16 -30.79 2.26
C GLU A 179 -30.14 -29.87 2.95
N LEU A 180 -28.85 -30.24 2.94
CA LEU A 180 -27.80 -29.56 3.69
C LEU A 180 -26.89 -28.72 2.79
N TRP A 181 -26.36 -29.32 1.72
CA TRP A 181 -25.30 -28.73 0.91
C TRP A 181 -25.81 -27.78 -0.18
N LEU A 182 -26.72 -28.23 -1.05
CA LEU A 182 -27.29 -27.44 -2.15
C LEU A 182 -27.89 -26.11 -1.65
N PRO A 183 -28.66 -26.05 -0.56
CA PRO A 183 -29.18 -24.78 -0.07
C PRO A 183 -28.07 -23.80 0.35
N ALA A 184 -26.93 -24.28 0.82
CA ALA A 184 -25.79 -23.44 1.19
C ALA A 184 -25.03 -22.91 -0.04
N VAL A 185 -24.86 -23.74 -1.09
CA VAL A 185 -24.10 -23.36 -2.29
C VAL A 185 -24.93 -22.66 -3.37
N VAL A 186 -26.27 -22.84 -3.36
CA VAL A 186 -27.20 -22.20 -4.32
C VAL A 186 -27.70 -20.84 -3.81
N ARG A 187 -27.81 -20.63 -2.50
CA ARG A 187 -28.23 -19.35 -1.91
C ARG A 187 -27.12 -18.30 -1.98
N GLY A 188 -26.87 -17.79 -3.18
CA GLY A 188 -26.13 -16.55 -3.41
C GLY A 188 -24.75 -16.49 -2.75
N THR A 189 -24.12 -17.64 -2.54
CA THR A 189 -22.67 -17.72 -2.51
C THR A 189 -22.22 -17.14 -3.85
N TYR A 190 -21.47 -16.03 -3.82
CA TYR A 190 -20.83 -15.45 -5.00
C TYR A 190 -21.75 -14.63 -5.94
N GLY A 191 -22.90 -14.16 -5.47
CA GLY A 191 -23.75 -13.19 -6.19
C GLY A 191 -25.20 -13.61 -6.40
N GLU A 192 -25.75 -13.38 -7.60
CA GLU A 192 -27.11 -13.84 -7.96
C GLU A 192 -27.23 -15.37 -7.79
N GLN A 193 -28.45 -15.90 -7.61
CA GLN A 193 -28.66 -17.35 -7.45
C GLN A 193 -28.14 -18.12 -8.68
N PHE A 194 -27.66 -19.35 -8.45
CA PHE A 194 -27.30 -20.24 -9.57
C PHE A 194 -28.53 -20.44 -10.47
N ASN A 195 -28.36 -20.25 -11.78
CA ASN A 195 -29.37 -20.62 -12.75
C ASN A 195 -29.22 -22.13 -13.08
N LYS A 196 -30.11 -22.68 -13.93
CA LYS A 196 -30.08 -24.10 -14.30
C LYS A 196 -28.76 -24.51 -14.98
N GLU A 197 -28.19 -23.62 -15.80
CA GLU A 197 -26.93 -23.86 -16.51
C GLU A 197 -25.76 -23.97 -15.53
N HIS A 198 -25.64 -23.04 -14.57
CA HIS A 198 -24.60 -23.10 -13.53
C HIS A 198 -24.72 -24.36 -12.68
N LEU A 199 -25.96 -24.77 -12.33
CA LEU A 199 -26.18 -26.01 -11.58
C LEU A 199 -25.77 -27.25 -12.36
N PHE A 200 -26.07 -27.28 -13.66
CA PHE A 200 -25.68 -28.38 -14.53
C PHE A 200 -24.16 -28.46 -14.69
N ARG A 201 -23.48 -27.33 -14.89
CA ARG A 201 -22.00 -27.26 -14.90
C ARG A 201 -21.39 -27.74 -13.59
N LEU A 202 -21.94 -27.28 -12.46
CA LEU A 202 -21.49 -27.71 -11.14
C LEU A 202 -21.62 -29.22 -10.99
N TYR A 203 -22.76 -29.79 -11.40
CA TYR A 203 -22.96 -31.23 -11.39
C TYR A 203 -21.87 -31.98 -12.18
N LEU A 204 -21.60 -31.57 -13.42
CA LEU A 204 -20.57 -32.20 -14.26
C LEU A 204 -19.16 -32.08 -13.64
N LEU A 205 -18.84 -30.93 -13.05
CA LEU A 205 -17.55 -30.70 -12.39
C LEU A 205 -17.37 -31.55 -11.13
N ILE A 206 -18.42 -31.72 -10.32
CA ILE A 206 -18.38 -32.61 -9.15
C ILE A 206 -18.23 -34.07 -9.59
N ALA A 207 -19.05 -34.52 -10.54
CA ALA A 207 -19.02 -35.91 -11.01
C ALA A 207 -17.71 -36.32 -11.69
N THR A 208 -16.88 -35.35 -12.12
CA THR A 208 -15.55 -35.59 -12.70
C THR A 208 -14.40 -35.28 -11.74
N ALA A 209 -14.68 -34.82 -10.52
CA ALA A 209 -13.69 -34.60 -9.49
C ALA A 209 -13.27 -35.96 -8.86
N PRO A 210 -12.09 -36.05 -8.22
CA PRO A 210 -11.73 -37.23 -7.44
C PRO A 210 -12.77 -37.54 -6.36
N GLU A 211 -13.01 -38.82 -6.04
CA GLU A 211 -14.02 -39.23 -5.04
C GLU A 211 -13.86 -38.54 -3.68
N SER A 212 -12.62 -38.30 -3.23
CA SER A 212 -12.35 -37.52 -2.00
C SER A 212 -12.77 -36.06 -2.05
N GLU A 213 -13.08 -35.52 -3.22
CA GLU A 213 -13.61 -34.17 -3.41
C GLU A 213 -15.12 -34.18 -3.70
N GLN A 214 -15.75 -35.35 -3.88
CA GLN A 214 -17.19 -35.52 -4.10
C GLN A 214 -17.98 -35.65 -2.78
N VAL A 215 -17.50 -35.00 -1.73
CA VAL A 215 -18.07 -35.08 -0.38
C VAL A 215 -18.30 -33.70 0.21
N PHE A 216 -19.05 -33.64 1.30
CA PHE A 216 -19.06 -32.50 2.22
C PHE A 216 -19.12 -33.02 3.65
N PHE A 217 -18.75 -32.19 4.62
CA PHE A 217 -18.72 -32.62 6.02
C PHE A 217 -19.22 -31.53 6.96
N ILE A 218 -19.69 -31.97 8.11
CA ILE A 218 -20.20 -31.10 9.17
C ILE A 218 -19.40 -31.29 10.45
N SER A 219 -19.19 -30.20 11.19
CA SER A 219 -18.58 -30.23 12.53
C SER A 219 -19.49 -29.54 13.54
N LYS A 220 -19.33 -29.89 14.83
CA LYS A 220 -20.04 -29.18 15.89
C LYS A 220 -19.79 -27.67 15.78
N SER A 221 -20.84 -26.87 15.99
CA SER A 221 -20.76 -25.42 15.90
C SER A 221 -19.71 -24.86 16.87
N ASN A 222 -18.74 -24.10 16.36
CA ASN A 222 -17.68 -23.53 17.16
C ASN A 222 -17.97 -22.06 17.55
N PRO A 223 -18.17 -21.72 18.85
CA PRO A 223 -18.44 -20.36 19.30
C PRO A 223 -17.26 -19.39 19.14
N LYS A 224 -16.04 -19.90 18.90
CA LYS A 224 -14.85 -19.09 18.55
C LYS A 224 -14.78 -18.75 17.06
N ILE A 225 -15.63 -19.37 16.23
CA ILE A 225 -15.76 -19.06 14.80
C ILE A 225 -16.89 -18.06 14.59
N ILE A 226 -18.08 -18.40 15.09
CA ILE A 226 -19.26 -17.54 15.07
C ILE A 226 -19.72 -17.37 16.50
N SER A 227 -19.86 -16.13 16.95
CA SER A 227 -20.27 -15.85 18.32
C SER A 227 -21.61 -16.53 18.67
N SER A 228 -21.67 -17.12 19.87
CA SER A 228 -22.93 -17.69 20.37
C SER A 228 -23.95 -16.57 20.59
N PRO A 229 -25.20 -16.71 20.12
CA PRO A 229 -26.24 -15.70 20.30
C PRO A 229 -26.52 -15.42 21.79
N ASP A 230 -26.28 -16.41 22.66
CA ASP A 230 -26.59 -16.40 24.09
C ASP A 230 -25.40 -16.00 24.99
N ALA A 231 -24.25 -15.62 24.40
CA ALA A 231 -23.07 -15.24 25.17
C ALA A 231 -23.26 -13.87 25.88
N PRO A 232 -22.98 -13.75 27.20
CA PRO A 232 -23.16 -12.51 27.97
C PRO A 232 -22.32 -11.32 27.46
N SER A 233 -21.22 -11.60 26.77
CA SER A 233 -20.43 -10.60 26.04
C SER A 233 -20.19 -11.10 24.62
N LYS A 234 -20.84 -10.47 23.63
CA LYS A 234 -20.66 -10.80 22.21
C LYS A 234 -19.35 -10.20 21.72
N THR A 235 -18.23 -10.89 21.95
CA THR A 235 -16.98 -10.57 21.25
C THR A 235 -17.14 -10.97 19.79
N PRO A 236 -17.17 -10.03 18.83
CA PRO A 236 -17.37 -10.35 17.43
C PRO A 236 -16.23 -11.25 16.92
N GLN A 237 -16.57 -12.31 16.20
CA GLN A 237 -15.59 -13.21 15.60
C GLN A 237 -15.48 -12.95 14.09
N LEU A 238 -14.35 -13.34 13.47
CA LEU A 238 -14.18 -13.19 12.02
C LEU A 238 -15.23 -14.01 11.25
N GLY A 239 -15.61 -15.19 11.74
CA GLY A 239 -16.67 -16.01 11.13
C GLY A 239 -18.05 -15.35 11.15
N ASP A 240 -18.33 -14.41 12.08
CA ASP A 240 -19.56 -13.61 12.00
C ASP A 240 -19.60 -12.73 10.75
N SER A 241 -18.46 -12.15 10.37
CA SER A 241 -18.31 -11.38 9.13
C SER A 241 -18.42 -12.28 7.90
N LEU A 242 -17.74 -13.43 7.90
CA LEU A 242 -17.82 -14.40 6.80
C LEU A 242 -19.26 -14.93 6.61
N ARG A 243 -20.00 -15.19 7.70
CA ARG A 243 -21.40 -15.58 7.63
C ARG A 243 -22.28 -14.49 7.05
N ARG A 244 -22.11 -13.23 7.47
CA ARG A 244 -22.84 -12.08 6.88
C ARG A 244 -22.57 -11.93 5.38
N ASN A 245 -21.34 -12.22 4.97
CA ASN A 245 -20.91 -12.20 3.57
C ASN A 245 -21.19 -13.52 2.83
N ARG A 246 -21.91 -14.47 3.47
CA ARG A 246 -22.29 -15.77 2.91
C ARG A 246 -21.10 -16.62 2.44
N SER A 247 -19.94 -16.50 3.08
CA SER A 247 -18.81 -17.41 2.88
C SER A 247 -18.80 -18.55 3.89
N TRP A 248 -19.28 -18.30 5.12
CA TRP A 248 -19.42 -19.34 6.14
C TRP A 248 -20.86 -19.82 6.22
N HIS A 249 -21.07 -21.14 6.27
CA HIS A 249 -22.37 -21.77 6.25
C HIS A 249 -22.61 -22.64 7.48
N ARG A 250 -23.86 -22.64 7.94
CA ARG A 250 -24.36 -23.58 8.95
C ARG A 250 -25.57 -24.31 8.40
N ALA A 251 -25.69 -25.57 8.79
CA ALA A 251 -26.80 -26.44 8.41
C ALA A 251 -27.40 -27.09 9.66
N THR A 252 -28.71 -27.34 9.62
CA THR A 252 -29.40 -28.07 10.68
C THR A 252 -29.45 -29.55 10.30
N TYR A 253 -28.92 -30.41 11.15
CA TYR A 253 -28.95 -31.87 10.97
C TYR A 253 -29.41 -32.52 12.27
N ASN A 254 -30.39 -33.43 12.21
CA ASN A 254 -31.00 -34.08 13.38
C ASN A 254 -31.45 -33.11 14.50
N GLY A 255 -31.89 -31.90 14.15
CA GLY A 255 -32.38 -30.90 15.09
C GLY A 255 -31.30 -30.00 15.73
N GLU A 256 -30.02 -30.23 15.43
CA GLU A 256 -28.89 -29.42 15.92
C GLU A 256 -28.22 -28.62 14.78
N GLU A 257 -27.57 -27.52 15.12
CA GLU A 257 -26.86 -26.65 14.17
C GLU A 257 -25.37 -27.02 14.09
N TYR A 258 -24.88 -27.26 12.87
CA TYR A 258 -23.49 -27.61 12.58
C TYR A 258 -22.85 -26.62 11.62
N ASP A 259 -21.54 -26.45 11.71
CA ASP A 259 -20.75 -25.75 10.71
C ASP A 259 -20.57 -26.68 9.49
N LEU A 260 -20.91 -26.18 8.30
CA LEU A 260 -20.83 -26.92 7.03
C LEU A 260 -19.52 -26.58 6.33
N HIS A 261 -18.74 -27.60 5.97
CA HIS A 261 -17.45 -27.46 5.32
C HIS A 261 -17.46 -28.08 3.93
N LEU A 262 -16.76 -27.41 3.00
CA LEU A 262 -16.65 -27.81 1.62
C LEU A 262 -15.20 -28.24 1.33
N PRO A 263 -14.97 -29.35 0.60
CA PRO A 263 -13.64 -29.68 0.13
C PRO A 263 -13.19 -28.69 -0.97
N PHE A 264 -11.89 -28.56 -1.18
CA PHE A 264 -11.34 -27.53 -2.07
C PHE A 264 -11.76 -27.72 -3.53
N GLY A 265 -11.93 -28.96 -3.98
CA GLY A 265 -12.50 -29.30 -5.28
C GLY A 265 -13.91 -28.75 -5.46
N VAL A 266 -14.77 -28.85 -4.44
CA VAL A 266 -16.12 -28.26 -4.48
C VAL A 266 -16.04 -26.72 -4.53
N ILE A 267 -15.18 -26.11 -3.72
CA ILE A 267 -15.03 -24.66 -3.67
C ILE A 267 -14.60 -24.11 -5.05
N GLU A 268 -13.66 -24.79 -5.73
CA GLU A 268 -13.20 -24.39 -7.05
C GLU A 268 -14.21 -24.73 -8.15
N ALA A 269 -14.89 -25.87 -8.07
CA ALA A 269 -15.98 -26.23 -8.98
C ALA A 269 -17.09 -25.17 -8.98
N LEU A 270 -17.45 -24.64 -7.80
CA LEU A 270 -18.44 -23.56 -7.68
C LEU A 270 -18.01 -22.27 -8.41
N GLN A 271 -16.71 -21.96 -8.38
CA GLN A 271 -16.17 -20.79 -9.08
C GLN A 271 -16.13 -21.01 -10.58
N ILE A 272 -15.68 -22.19 -11.04
CA ILE A 272 -15.63 -22.55 -12.46
C ILE A 272 -17.04 -22.62 -13.06
N ALA A 273 -18.00 -23.23 -12.35
CA ALA A 273 -19.38 -23.32 -12.82
C ALA A 273 -20.03 -21.95 -13.06
N ARG A 274 -19.64 -20.94 -12.28
CA ARG A 274 -20.19 -19.57 -12.33
C ARG A 274 -19.44 -18.66 -13.30
N TYR A 275 -18.11 -18.69 -13.28
CA TYR A 275 -17.26 -17.72 -13.99
C TYR A 275 -16.48 -18.32 -15.16
N GLY A 276 -16.56 -19.64 -15.37
CA GLY A 276 -15.74 -20.37 -16.34
C GLY A 276 -14.30 -20.56 -15.86
N VAL A 277 -13.54 -21.40 -16.58
CA VAL A 277 -12.15 -21.77 -16.23
C VAL A 277 -11.22 -20.56 -16.16
N ASN A 278 -11.38 -19.60 -17.08
CA ASN A 278 -10.55 -18.41 -17.13
C ASN A 278 -11.02 -17.28 -16.20
N GLY A 279 -12.31 -17.30 -15.82
CA GLY A 279 -12.89 -16.33 -14.90
C GLY A 279 -12.79 -16.74 -13.42
N ALA A 280 -12.54 -18.02 -13.12
CA ALA A 280 -12.32 -18.51 -11.77
C ALA A 280 -10.86 -18.31 -11.30
N ALA A 281 -10.70 -17.73 -10.11
CA ALA A 281 -9.45 -17.73 -9.36
C ALA A 281 -9.30 -19.03 -8.55
N ALA A 282 -8.12 -19.66 -8.62
CA ALA A 282 -7.80 -20.82 -7.80
C ALA A 282 -7.49 -20.43 -6.35
N ASN A 283 -7.86 -21.29 -5.41
CA ASN A 283 -7.48 -21.19 -4.01
C ASN A 283 -6.18 -21.98 -3.82
N ARG A 284 -5.06 -21.34 -4.10
CA ARG A 284 -3.76 -22.01 -4.06
C ARG A 284 -3.26 -22.07 -2.62
N ALA A 285 -3.54 -23.19 -1.98
CA ALA A 285 -3.06 -23.48 -0.64
C ALA A 285 -1.53 -23.35 -0.54
N LYS A 286 -1.07 -22.74 0.55
CA LYS A 286 0.34 -22.52 0.89
C LYS A 286 0.53 -22.80 2.37
N ILE A 287 1.47 -23.69 2.71
CA ILE A 287 1.74 -24.00 4.10
C ILE A 287 2.32 -22.77 4.81
N GLY A 288 1.78 -22.47 5.99
CA GLY A 288 2.27 -21.41 6.87
C GLY A 288 1.87 -20.01 6.43
N LYS A 289 2.72 -19.02 6.76
CA LYS A 289 2.40 -17.61 6.57
C LYS A 289 2.40 -17.21 5.08
N VAL A 290 1.31 -16.57 4.64
CA VAL A 290 1.21 -15.91 3.33
C VAL A 290 1.63 -14.43 3.47
N GLU A 291 2.64 -14.03 2.70
CA GLU A 291 3.14 -12.65 2.68
C GLU A 291 2.43 -11.81 1.60
N ILE A 292 2.43 -10.48 1.77
CA ILE A 292 1.80 -9.53 0.83
C ILE A 292 2.33 -9.71 -0.61
N ASP A 293 3.64 -9.96 -0.78
CA ASP A 293 4.25 -10.20 -2.09
C ASP A 293 3.64 -11.43 -2.78
N ALA A 294 3.28 -12.48 -2.04
CA ALA A 294 2.65 -13.69 -2.57
C ALA A 294 1.18 -13.45 -2.96
N VAL A 295 0.48 -12.59 -2.22
CA VAL A 295 -0.88 -12.14 -2.58
C VAL A 295 -0.85 -11.37 -3.89
N LYS A 296 0.10 -10.46 -4.06
CA LYS A 296 0.28 -9.71 -5.31
C LYS A 296 0.58 -10.62 -6.49
N GLU A 297 1.55 -11.53 -6.36
CA GLU A 297 1.87 -12.51 -7.41
C GLU A 297 0.62 -13.32 -7.80
N GLY A 298 -0.15 -13.77 -6.81
CA GLY A 298 -1.39 -14.50 -7.04
C GLY A 298 -2.43 -13.69 -7.80
N VAL A 299 -2.68 -12.47 -7.36
CA VAL A 299 -3.69 -11.61 -7.98
C VAL A 299 -3.32 -11.21 -9.41
N GLU A 300 -2.03 -11.04 -9.70
CA GLU A 300 -1.49 -10.80 -11.05
C GLU A 300 -1.57 -12.05 -11.94
N SER A 301 -1.43 -13.23 -11.35
CA SER A 301 -1.51 -14.55 -12.03
C SER A 301 -2.90 -15.20 -11.96
N TYR A 302 -3.91 -14.45 -11.49
CA TYR A 302 -5.31 -14.88 -11.40
C TYR A 302 -5.56 -16.12 -10.52
N TYR A 303 -4.89 -16.17 -9.36
CA TYR A 303 -5.21 -17.05 -8.22
C TYR A 303 -5.20 -16.26 -6.90
N ARG A 304 -5.63 -16.88 -5.80
CA ARG A 304 -5.38 -16.35 -4.45
C ARG A 304 -4.63 -17.37 -3.61
N PRO A 305 -3.54 -16.96 -2.94
CA PRO A 305 -2.91 -17.82 -1.97
C PRO A 305 -3.86 -18.03 -0.78
N THR A 306 -3.94 -19.27 -0.31
CA THR A 306 -4.75 -19.64 0.85
C THR A 306 -3.83 -20.22 1.91
N ALA A 307 -3.77 -19.59 3.08
CA ALA A 307 -2.92 -20.08 4.14
C ALA A 307 -3.49 -21.39 4.72
N ILE A 308 -2.62 -22.40 4.89
CA ILE A 308 -2.97 -23.69 5.50
C ILE A 308 -1.88 -24.09 6.48
N SER A 309 -2.24 -24.59 7.65
CA SER A 309 -1.33 -25.20 8.62
C SER A 309 -1.25 -26.72 8.49
N MET A 310 -0.14 -27.29 8.92
CA MET A 310 0.01 -28.73 9.12
C MET A 310 0.40 -28.97 10.57
N ARG A 311 -0.52 -29.50 11.39
CA ARG A 311 -0.34 -29.62 12.84
C ARG A 311 0.89 -30.48 13.14
N GLY A 312 1.72 -30.03 14.08
CA GLY A 312 2.90 -30.77 14.52
C GLY A 312 4.09 -30.74 13.54
N SER A 313 3.97 -30.09 12.39
CA SER A 313 5.04 -30.03 11.37
C SER A 313 6.19 -29.05 11.68
N GLY A 314 6.02 -28.20 12.71
CA GLY A 314 6.88 -27.06 12.99
C GLY A 314 6.53 -25.79 12.19
N VAL A 315 5.51 -25.84 11.32
CA VAL A 315 5.08 -24.71 10.49
C VAL A 315 3.59 -24.45 10.69
N GLU A 316 3.27 -23.28 11.20
CA GLU A 316 1.90 -22.86 11.50
C GLU A 316 1.59 -21.49 10.86
N THR A 317 0.34 -21.31 10.48
CA THR A 317 -0.19 -20.05 9.98
C THR A 317 -0.46 -19.06 11.12
N THR A 318 -0.42 -17.77 10.83
CA THR A 318 -0.77 -16.74 11.81
C THR A 318 -2.28 -16.74 12.06
N THR A 319 -2.72 -16.99 13.30
CA THR A 319 -4.13 -16.90 13.71
C THR A 319 -4.50 -15.58 14.37
N LYS A 320 -3.51 -14.71 14.64
CA LYS A 320 -3.66 -13.50 15.46
C LYS A 320 -3.66 -12.22 14.62
N ASN A 321 -4.44 -11.24 15.05
CA ASN A 321 -4.54 -9.89 14.46
C ASN A 321 -4.95 -9.85 12.98
N ILE A 322 -5.72 -10.85 12.51
CA ILE A 322 -6.33 -10.82 11.17
C ILE A 322 -7.46 -9.80 11.23
N HIS A 323 -7.41 -8.73 10.43
CA HIS A 323 -8.41 -7.65 10.43
C HIS A 323 -8.74 -7.07 11.82
N GLY A 324 -7.78 -7.12 12.76
CA GLY A 324 -7.95 -6.67 14.15
C GLY A 324 -8.59 -7.68 15.10
N TYR A 325 -8.94 -8.89 14.66
CA TYR A 325 -9.40 -9.97 15.52
C TYR A 325 -8.23 -10.60 16.28
N ALA A 326 -8.35 -10.76 17.60
CA ALA A 326 -7.24 -11.15 18.47
C ALA A 326 -6.73 -12.59 18.23
N ASP A 327 -7.63 -13.54 18.02
CA ASP A 327 -7.32 -14.94 17.71
C ASP A 327 -8.45 -15.54 16.86
N THR A 328 -8.07 -16.21 15.77
CA THR A 328 -8.99 -16.74 14.74
C THR A 328 -8.65 -18.20 14.47
N PRO A 329 -9.56 -19.15 14.72
CA PRO A 329 -9.30 -20.57 14.45
C PRO A 329 -8.93 -20.85 12.99
N MET A 330 -8.04 -21.81 12.74
CA MET A 330 -7.53 -22.13 11.40
C MET A 330 -8.60 -22.34 10.31
N PRO A 331 -9.73 -23.06 10.55
CA PRO A 331 -10.77 -23.19 9.55
C PRO A 331 -11.30 -21.83 9.02
N VAL A 332 -11.35 -20.82 9.89
CA VAL A 332 -11.80 -19.47 9.54
C VAL A 332 -10.73 -18.68 8.81
N VAL A 333 -9.45 -18.88 9.15
CA VAL A 333 -8.32 -18.28 8.42
C VAL A 333 -8.31 -18.79 6.98
N THR A 334 -8.43 -20.10 6.80
CA THR A 334 -8.51 -20.74 5.48
C THR A 334 -9.71 -20.21 4.69
N GLU A 335 -10.91 -20.20 5.29
CA GLU A 335 -12.12 -19.71 4.61
C GLU A 335 -12.09 -18.19 4.34
N HIS A 336 -11.36 -17.40 5.14
CA HIS A 336 -11.15 -15.97 4.90
C HIS A 336 -10.31 -15.72 3.64
N ASP A 337 -9.24 -16.48 3.41
CA ASP A 337 -8.48 -16.36 2.16
C ASP A 337 -9.27 -16.89 0.95
N VAL A 338 -10.05 -17.96 1.13
CA VAL A 338 -10.97 -18.45 0.10
C VAL A 338 -12.00 -17.37 -0.26
N TYR A 339 -12.56 -16.68 0.75
CA TYR A 339 -13.46 -15.54 0.57
C TYR A 339 -12.85 -14.46 -0.33
N HIS A 340 -11.57 -14.16 -0.19
CA HIS A 340 -10.90 -13.20 -1.06
C HIS A 340 -10.77 -13.67 -2.52
N ALA A 341 -10.59 -14.97 -2.78
CA ALA A 341 -10.65 -15.52 -4.15
C ALA A 341 -12.02 -15.31 -4.78
N LYS A 342 -13.06 -15.51 -3.98
CA LYS A 342 -14.45 -15.31 -4.39
C LYS A 342 -14.72 -13.85 -4.74
N VAL A 343 -14.28 -12.91 -3.90
CA VAL A 343 -14.44 -11.46 -4.16
C VAL A 343 -13.68 -11.05 -5.42
N HIS A 344 -12.45 -11.55 -5.60
CA HIS A 344 -11.65 -11.28 -6.80
C HIS A 344 -12.40 -11.64 -8.09
N ASN A 345 -13.08 -12.79 -8.15
CA ASN A 345 -13.84 -13.20 -9.35
C ASN A 345 -15.06 -12.32 -9.66
N THR A 346 -15.53 -11.52 -8.68
CA THR A 346 -16.66 -10.59 -8.90
C THR A 346 -16.22 -9.30 -9.60
N ILE A 347 -14.91 -9.04 -9.66
CA ILE A 347 -14.33 -7.88 -10.33
C ILE A 347 -14.10 -8.23 -11.80
N MET A 348 -14.56 -7.35 -12.69
CA MET A 348 -14.39 -7.55 -14.13
C MET A 348 -12.90 -7.57 -14.53
N PRO A 349 -12.49 -8.38 -15.52
CA PRO A 349 -11.09 -8.49 -15.93
C PRO A 349 -10.40 -7.15 -16.24
N GLU A 350 -11.09 -6.22 -16.92
CA GLU A 350 -10.55 -4.89 -17.21
C GLU A 350 -10.26 -4.08 -15.94
N PHE A 351 -11.07 -4.25 -14.89
CA PHE A 351 -10.84 -3.60 -13.60
C PHE A 351 -9.72 -4.29 -12.83
N ASN A 352 -9.57 -5.62 -12.91
CA ASN A 352 -8.40 -6.31 -12.38
C ASN A 352 -7.11 -5.80 -13.03
N MET A 353 -7.10 -5.61 -14.36
CA MET A 353 -5.98 -4.99 -15.08
C MET A 353 -5.74 -3.54 -14.64
N MET A 354 -6.80 -2.76 -14.47
CA MET A 354 -6.71 -1.38 -14.00
C MET A 354 -6.10 -1.30 -12.59
N LEU A 355 -6.53 -2.13 -11.64
CA LEU A 355 -6.01 -2.16 -10.27
C LEU A 355 -4.51 -2.50 -10.25
N ASN A 356 -4.07 -3.44 -11.09
CA ASN A 356 -2.65 -3.74 -11.27
C ASN A 356 -1.88 -2.53 -11.85
N HIS A 357 -2.44 -1.88 -12.87
CA HIS A 357 -1.85 -0.67 -13.46
C HIS A 357 -1.75 0.48 -12.45
N MET A 358 -2.78 0.69 -11.62
CA MET A 358 -2.75 1.67 -10.53
C MET A 358 -1.62 1.38 -9.53
N ASN A 359 -1.46 0.12 -9.13
CA ASN A 359 -0.38 -0.32 -8.25
C ASN A 359 1.01 -0.05 -8.87
N GLU A 360 1.18 -0.37 -10.16
CA GLU A 360 2.40 -0.09 -10.90
C GLU A 360 2.70 1.42 -11.01
N VAL A 361 1.68 2.23 -11.28
CA VAL A 361 1.80 3.69 -11.38
C VAL A 361 2.27 4.26 -10.05
N ILE A 362 1.68 3.82 -8.93
CA ILE A 362 2.11 4.22 -7.59
C ILE A 362 3.58 3.82 -7.37
N PHE A 363 3.92 2.55 -7.60
CA PHE A 363 5.29 2.05 -7.39
C PHE A 363 6.32 2.82 -8.24
N LYS A 364 6.02 3.05 -9.53
CA LYS A 364 6.88 3.80 -10.45
C LYS A 364 7.04 5.25 -10.00
N HIS A 365 5.99 5.86 -9.45
CA HIS A 365 5.99 7.26 -9.01
C HIS A 365 6.69 7.46 -7.66
N THR A 366 6.36 6.65 -6.65
CA THR A 366 6.78 6.88 -5.25
C THR A 366 8.00 6.05 -4.83
N LYS A 367 8.35 5.03 -5.64
CA LYS A 367 9.38 4.02 -5.33
C LYS A 367 9.14 3.25 -4.03
N GLN A 368 7.95 3.38 -3.41
CA GLN A 368 7.59 2.62 -2.22
C GLN A 368 7.23 1.19 -2.62
N LYS A 369 7.84 0.20 -1.96
CA LYS A 369 7.48 -1.21 -2.18
C LYS A 369 6.03 -1.50 -1.81
N TRP A 370 5.56 -0.91 -0.71
CA TRP A 370 4.23 -1.11 -0.15
C TRP A 370 3.71 0.16 0.50
N SER A 371 2.44 0.51 0.26
CA SER A 371 1.66 1.49 1.00
C SER A 371 0.31 0.89 1.39
N LYS A 372 -0.43 1.55 2.28
CA LYS A 372 -1.81 1.15 2.61
C LYS A 372 -2.69 1.14 1.35
N THR A 373 -2.62 2.16 0.50
CA THR A 373 -3.32 2.18 -0.80
C THR A 373 -2.94 1.00 -1.69
N MET A 374 -1.64 0.71 -1.86
CA MET A 374 -1.20 -0.44 -2.67
C MET A 374 -1.74 -1.77 -2.12
N TRP A 375 -1.84 -1.89 -0.78
CA TRP A 375 -2.45 -3.06 -0.15
C TRP A 375 -3.93 -3.18 -0.51
N GLU A 376 -4.75 -2.14 -0.34
CA GLU A 376 -6.18 -2.21 -0.68
C GLU A 376 -6.41 -2.58 -2.17
N LEU A 377 -5.57 -2.06 -3.08
CA LEU A 377 -5.65 -2.39 -4.51
C LEU A 377 -5.28 -3.85 -4.82
N VAL A 378 -4.36 -4.45 -4.05
CA VAL A 378 -3.90 -5.83 -4.21
C VAL A 378 -4.81 -6.82 -3.48
N ASP A 379 -5.32 -6.45 -2.31
CA ASP A 379 -6.21 -7.32 -1.53
C ASP A 379 -7.54 -7.52 -2.24
N ARG A 380 -8.00 -6.48 -2.98
CA ARG A 380 -9.18 -6.51 -3.86
C ARG A 380 -10.49 -6.81 -3.12
N GLU A 381 -10.62 -6.40 -1.86
CA GLU A 381 -11.86 -6.57 -1.08
C GLU A 381 -12.94 -5.53 -1.47
N PHE A 382 -13.28 -5.46 -2.77
CA PHE A 382 -14.26 -4.50 -3.29
C PHE A 382 -15.66 -5.11 -3.35
N LEU A 383 -16.43 -4.91 -2.28
CA LEU A 383 -17.76 -5.52 -2.12
C LEU A 383 -18.88 -4.90 -2.97
N SER A 384 -18.55 -3.94 -3.83
CA SER A 384 -19.53 -3.23 -4.66
C SER A 384 -20.15 -4.12 -5.72
N PHE A 385 -19.50 -5.23 -6.07
CA PHE A 385 -19.89 -6.07 -7.21
C PHE A 385 -20.31 -7.48 -6.81
N THR A 386 -20.18 -7.84 -5.53
CA THR A 386 -20.41 -9.19 -5.01
C THR A 386 -21.80 -9.74 -5.31
N TYR A 387 -22.84 -8.89 -5.45
CA TYR A 387 -24.24 -9.31 -5.56
C TYR A 387 -24.99 -8.83 -6.79
N ARG A 388 -24.29 -8.36 -7.83
CA ARG A 388 -24.93 -7.85 -9.05
C ARG A 388 -24.19 -8.29 -10.30
N LYS A 389 -24.92 -8.65 -11.35
CA LYS A 389 -24.34 -8.76 -12.68
C LYS A 389 -23.98 -7.37 -13.20
N ILE A 390 -22.76 -7.21 -13.70
CA ILE A 390 -22.25 -5.95 -14.22
C ILE A 390 -21.81 -6.16 -15.64
N ASP A 391 -22.36 -5.37 -16.55
CA ASP A 391 -21.85 -5.23 -17.90
C ASP A 391 -20.95 -3.99 -17.93
N LEU A 392 -19.64 -4.18 -18.03
CA LEU A 392 -18.69 -3.07 -18.11
C LEU A 392 -18.60 -2.58 -19.55
N ASN A 393 -19.00 -1.33 -19.79
CA ASN A 393 -18.87 -0.68 -21.08
C ASN A 393 -18.42 0.78 -20.92
N GLU A 394 -18.04 1.42 -22.03
CA GLU A 394 -17.55 2.80 -21.99
C GLU A 394 -18.59 3.82 -21.47
N LYS A 395 -19.87 3.45 -21.46
CA LYS A 395 -20.92 4.35 -20.98
C LYS A 395 -21.01 4.38 -19.46
N ASN A 396 -20.81 3.24 -18.79
CA ASN A 396 -20.98 3.09 -17.34
C ASN A 396 -19.68 2.85 -16.56
N GLY A 397 -18.54 2.61 -17.24
CA GLY A 397 -17.29 2.26 -16.56
C GLY A 397 -16.79 3.32 -15.58
N ALA A 398 -16.96 4.61 -15.86
CA ALA A 398 -16.63 5.69 -14.92
C ALA A 398 -17.45 5.61 -13.62
N LYS A 399 -18.76 5.39 -13.72
CA LYS A 399 -19.65 5.21 -12.58
C LYS A 399 -19.28 3.96 -11.77
N LEU A 400 -19.02 2.84 -12.44
CA LEU A 400 -18.62 1.59 -11.80
C LEU A 400 -17.26 1.72 -11.09
N PHE A 401 -16.31 2.43 -11.69
CA PHE A 401 -15.03 2.76 -11.07
C PHE A 401 -15.22 3.53 -9.76
N GLN A 402 -16.08 4.56 -9.76
CA GLN A 402 -16.39 5.33 -8.56
C GLN A 402 -17.10 4.47 -7.52
N GLU A 403 -18.09 3.67 -7.92
CA GLU A 403 -18.79 2.76 -7.00
C GLU A 403 -17.85 1.72 -6.37
N MET A 404 -16.80 1.30 -7.07
CA MET A 404 -15.79 0.37 -6.54
C MET A 404 -14.90 1.04 -5.49
N LEU A 405 -14.29 2.18 -5.85
CA LEU A 405 -13.24 2.81 -5.04
C LEU A 405 -13.78 3.81 -4.01
N HIS A 406 -15.00 4.32 -4.22
CA HIS A 406 -15.64 5.34 -3.40
C HIS A 406 -17.11 4.99 -3.13
N ARG A 407 -17.33 4.01 -2.24
CA ARG A 407 -18.66 3.50 -1.91
C ARG A 407 -19.19 4.17 -0.64
N LYS A 408 -20.43 4.70 -0.69
CA LYS A 408 -21.11 5.33 0.47
C LYS A 408 -20.22 6.40 1.13
N ASP A 409 -19.62 7.27 0.32
CA ASP A 409 -18.74 8.36 0.74
C ASP A 409 -17.47 7.92 1.49
N ARG A 410 -17.10 6.63 1.39
CA ARG A 410 -15.86 6.07 1.92
C ARG A 410 -14.88 5.79 0.80
N ASP A 411 -13.70 6.37 0.91
CA ASP A 411 -12.55 6.10 0.07
C ASP A 411 -11.91 4.74 0.43
N GLN A 412 -12.33 3.69 -0.27
CA GLN A 412 -11.91 2.32 0.01
C GLN A 412 -10.41 2.11 -0.24
N ALA A 413 -9.82 2.87 -1.17
CA ALA A 413 -8.42 2.71 -1.56
C ALA A 413 -7.48 3.78 -0.98
N ASN A 414 -7.98 4.71 -0.15
CA ASN A 414 -7.20 5.82 0.42
C ASN A 414 -6.53 6.70 -0.67
N LEU A 415 -7.24 6.96 -1.77
CA LEU A 415 -6.82 7.87 -2.85
C LEU A 415 -6.90 9.36 -2.46
N PHE A 416 -7.65 9.68 -1.42
CA PHE A 416 -7.88 11.02 -0.91
C PHE A 416 -7.32 11.17 0.51
N ARG A 417 -6.78 12.35 0.81
CA ARG A 417 -6.43 12.79 2.17
C ARG A 417 -7.58 13.51 2.86
N ASN A 418 -8.39 14.21 2.08
CA ASN A 418 -9.59 14.88 2.52
C ASN A 418 -10.66 14.72 1.44
N ASN A 419 -11.91 14.59 1.85
CA ASN A 419 -13.05 14.52 0.94
C ASN A 419 -13.74 15.88 0.75
N GLU A 420 -13.59 16.83 1.68
CA GLU A 420 -14.25 18.14 1.63
C GLU A 420 -13.33 19.29 2.13
N PRO A 421 -12.81 20.14 1.23
CA PRO A 421 -12.74 19.92 -0.21
C PRO A 421 -11.87 18.69 -0.54
N PRO A 422 -12.13 18.01 -1.68
CA PRO A 422 -11.39 16.80 -2.02
C PRO A 422 -9.92 17.11 -2.30
N GLN A 423 -9.02 16.34 -1.69
CA GLN A 423 -7.57 16.46 -1.83
C GLN A 423 -6.95 15.08 -2.03
N LEU A 424 -6.09 14.93 -3.04
CA LEU A 424 -5.46 13.65 -3.35
C LEU A 424 -4.39 13.28 -2.32
N SER A 425 -4.30 11.99 -1.97
CA SER A 425 -3.08 11.41 -1.38
C SER A 425 -1.94 11.43 -2.41
N ASP A 426 -0.71 11.09 -2.02
CA ASP A 426 0.38 11.05 -3.01
C ASP A 426 0.25 9.86 -3.96
N ASP A 427 -0.32 8.76 -3.47
CA ASP A 427 -0.69 7.60 -4.29
C ASP A 427 -1.85 7.96 -5.23
N GLY A 428 -2.87 8.68 -4.73
CA GLY A 428 -3.95 9.24 -5.55
C GLY A 428 -3.47 10.24 -6.60
N PHE A 429 -2.50 11.10 -6.24
CA PHE A 429 -1.85 12.02 -7.18
C PHE A 429 -1.21 11.26 -8.35
N ALA A 430 -0.44 10.22 -8.07
CA ALA A 430 0.21 9.41 -9.11
C ALA A 430 -0.82 8.82 -10.09
N ILE A 431 -1.91 8.27 -9.58
CA ILE A 431 -2.99 7.69 -10.38
C ILE A 431 -3.69 8.75 -11.23
N VAL A 432 -4.17 9.85 -10.64
CA VAL A 432 -4.91 10.89 -11.36
C VAL A 432 -4.02 11.61 -12.38
N TRP A 433 -2.73 11.80 -12.06
CA TRP A 433 -1.74 12.30 -13.02
C TRP A 433 -1.60 11.35 -14.22
N ASN A 434 -1.54 10.03 -14.00
CA ASN A 434 -1.52 9.04 -15.07
C ASN A 434 -2.81 9.06 -15.90
N MET A 435 -3.97 9.15 -15.25
CA MET A 435 -5.28 9.24 -15.90
C MET A 435 -5.36 10.42 -16.87
N VAL A 436 -4.93 11.61 -16.45
CA VAL A 436 -4.94 12.81 -17.30
C VAL A 436 -3.93 12.70 -18.45
N ASN A 437 -2.74 12.12 -18.21
CA ASN A 437 -1.72 11.98 -19.23
C ASN A 437 -1.97 10.86 -20.24
N HIS A 438 -2.71 9.83 -19.85
CA HIS A 438 -2.98 8.65 -20.66
C HIS A 438 -4.49 8.34 -20.76
N SER A 439 -5.31 9.39 -20.86
CA SER A 439 -6.78 9.28 -20.83
C SER A 439 -7.34 8.28 -21.87
N ASP A 440 -6.72 8.18 -23.05
CA ASP A 440 -7.10 7.21 -24.08
C ASP A 440 -6.87 5.76 -23.65
N VAL A 441 -5.81 5.47 -22.89
CA VAL A 441 -5.54 4.13 -22.36
C VAL A 441 -6.63 3.76 -21.36
N TRP A 442 -6.93 4.66 -20.43
CA TRP A 442 -7.99 4.46 -19.43
C TRP A 442 -9.36 4.22 -20.07
N LYS A 443 -9.69 5.01 -21.10
CA LYS A 443 -10.95 4.86 -21.83
C LYS A 443 -11.01 3.56 -22.64
N LYS A 444 -9.98 3.22 -23.40
CA LYS A 444 -10.01 2.09 -24.33
C LYS A 444 -9.81 0.74 -23.62
N LEU A 445 -8.84 0.67 -22.71
CA LEU A 445 -8.45 -0.56 -22.02
C LEU A 445 -9.33 -0.84 -20.80
N TYR A 446 -9.53 0.16 -19.94
CA TYR A 446 -10.27 -0.01 -18.68
C TYR A 446 -11.74 0.41 -18.76
N LYS A 447 -12.19 0.92 -19.91
CA LYS A 447 -13.56 1.44 -20.13
C LYS A 447 -13.93 2.63 -19.26
N ILE A 448 -12.94 3.37 -18.76
CA ILE A 448 -13.13 4.54 -17.89
C ILE A 448 -12.88 5.81 -18.67
N ASP A 449 -13.96 6.49 -19.09
CA ASP A 449 -13.87 7.85 -19.62
C ASP A 449 -13.78 8.84 -18.46
N ILE A 450 -12.58 9.36 -18.21
CA ILE A 450 -12.29 10.25 -17.07
C ILE A 450 -13.12 11.54 -17.07
N LYS A 451 -13.69 11.93 -18.23
CA LYS A 451 -14.57 13.10 -18.34
C LYS A 451 -15.98 12.84 -17.79
N ARG A 452 -16.32 11.59 -17.51
CA ARG A 452 -17.60 11.14 -16.97
C ARG A 452 -17.53 10.74 -15.50
N LEU A 453 -16.37 10.93 -14.87
CA LEU A 453 -16.26 10.77 -13.43
C LEU A 453 -16.99 11.94 -12.76
N ASP A 454 -17.80 11.63 -11.76
CA ASP A 454 -18.50 12.59 -10.93
C ASP A 454 -17.65 13.00 -9.70
N TYR A 455 -18.22 13.80 -8.81
CA TYR A 455 -17.62 14.15 -7.53
C TYR A 455 -17.21 12.89 -6.72
N PRO A 456 -16.05 12.88 -6.04
CA PRO A 456 -15.04 13.96 -5.93
C PRO A 456 -13.99 14.01 -7.06
N TYR A 457 -14.02 13.05 -8.00
CA TYR A 457 -12.97 12.91 -9.01
C TYR A 457 -13.01 14.00 -10.08
N ASP A 458 -14.21 14.48 -10.46
CA ASP A 458 -14.37 15.45 -11.54
C ASP A 458 -13.59 16.76 -11.30
N ILE A 459 -13.65 17.30 -10.07
CA ILE A 459 -12.93 18.49 -9.64
C ILE A 459 -11.41 18.25 -9.69
N LEU A 460 -10.97 17.10 -9.19
CA LEU A 460 -9.56 16.74 -9.13
C LEU A 460 -8.96 16.48 -10.51
N ILE A 461 -9.72 15.88 -11.43
CA ILE A 461 -9.33 15.70 -12.84
C ILE A 461 -9.21 17.07 -13.53
N LYS A 462 -10.16 17.99 -13.30
CA LYS A 462 -10.10 19.36 -13.83
C LYS A 462 -8.88 20.12 -13.29
N GLN A 463 -8.63 20.03 -11.97
CA GLN A 463 -7.46 20.64 -11.33
C GLN A 463 -6.16 20.06 -11.89
N MET A 464 -6.07 18.75 -12.06
CA MET A 464 -4.89 18.08 -12.60
C MET A 464 -4.64 18.46 -14.08
N ALA A 465 -5.70 18.56 -14.89
CA ALA A 465 -5.60 19.05 -16.27
C ALA A 465 -5.13 20.51 -16.33
N ALA A 466 -5.62 21.36 -15.43
CA ALA A 466 -5.17 22.75 -15.31
C ALA A 466 -3.69 22.84 -14.88
N PHE A 467 -3.27 22.00 -13.92
CA PHE A 467 -1.88 21.88 -13.50
C PHE A 467 -0.97 21.47 -14.66
N LYS A 468 -1.35 20.43 -15.41
CA LYS A 468 -0.62 19.99 -16.61
C LYS A 468 -0.47 21.13 -17.62
N LYS A 469 -1.55 21.84 -17.94
CA LYS A 469 -1.53 22.98 -18.86
C LYS A 469 -0.65 24.13 -18.35
N ALA A 470 -0.65 24.39 -17.05
CA ALA A 470 0.21 25.40 -16.44
C ALA A 470 1.69 25.04 -16.60
N LEU A 471 2.06 23.78 -16.37
CA LEU A 471 3.42 23.29 -16.62
C LEU A 471 3.80 23.40 -18.10
N GLU A 472 2.94 22.93 -19.02
CA GLU A 472 3.17 23.04 -20.48
C GLU A 472 3.36 24.50 -20.95
N SER A 473 2.65 25.45 -20.31
CA SER A 473 2.83 26.87 -20.59
C SER A 473 4.15 27.43 -20.07
N ILE A 474 4.73 26.86 -19.01
CA ILE A 474 6.00 27.30 -18.43
C ILE A 474 7.16 26.79 -19.28
N TYR A 475 7.13 25.53 -19.72
CA TYR A 475 8.23 24.86 -20.43
C TYR A 475 8.01 24.76 -21.95
N LYS A 476 7.31 25.74 -22.53
CA LYS A 476 6.92 25.71 -23.95
C LYS A 476 8.14 25.57 -24.86
N GLY A 477 8.26 24.44 -25.57
CA GLY A 477 9.36 24.17 -26.50
C GLY A 477 10.54 23.39 -25.92
N GLU A 478 10.52 23.09 -24.62
CA GLU A 478 11.49 22.21 -23.96
C GLU A 478 10.97 20.76 -23.96
N LYS A 479 11.88 19.76 -23.91
CA LYS A 479 11.44 18.36 -23.81
C LYS A 479 10.73 18.17 -22.46
N ALA A 480 9.41 18.04 -22.46
CA ALA A 480 8.60 17.84 -21.24
C ALA A 480 9.12 16.73 -20.29
N ALA A 481 9.87 15.75 -20.83
CA ALA A 481 10.51 14.69 -20.05
C ALA A 481 11.66 15.14 -19.11
N SER A 482 12.36 16.26 -19.37
CA SER A 482 13.49 16.69 -18.52
C SER A 482 13.05 17.38 -17.23
N HIS A 483 11.93 18.10 -17.24
CA HIS A 483 11.45 18.93 -16.10
C HIS A 483 10.55 18.18 -15.10
N HIS A 484 10.29 16.90 -15.39
CA HIS A 484 9.53 15.97 -14.57
C HIS A 484 10.33 14.71 -14.23
N LYS A 485 11.66 14.78 -14.35
CA LYS A 485 12.59 13.67 -14.07
C LYS A 485 12.38 13.09 -12.67
N HIS A 486 12.11 13.95 -11.69
CA HIS A 486 11.91 13.59 -10.28
C HIS A 486 10.45 13.74 -9.89
N THR A 487 9.86 12.62 -9.47
CA THR A 487 8.44 12.52 -9.13
C THR A 487 8.11 13.26 -7.83
N GLU A 488 9.06 13.35 -6.90
CA GLU A 488 8.97 14.15 -5.67
C GLU A 488 8.74 15.63 -5.98
N ILE A 489 9.55 16.19 -6.89
CA ILE A 489 9.46 17.60 -7.30
C ILE A 489 8.14 17.83 -8.05
N LEU A 490 7.72 16.90 -8.91
CA LEU A 490 6.44 16.99 -9.61
C LEU A 490 5.26 17.02 -8.63
N THR A 491 5.24 16.13 -7.64
CA THR A 491 4.22 16.12 -6.59
C THR A 491 4.27 17.42 -5.77
N LEU A 492 5.46 17.91 -5.42
CA LEU A 492 5.61 19.19 -4.71
C LEU A 492 5.05 20.38 -5.51
N LYS A 493 5.34 20.44 -6.82
CA LYS A 493 4.78 21.45 -7.72
C LYS A 493 3.24 21.41 -7.71
N TYR A 494 2.64 20.22 -7.74
CA TYR A 494 1.18 20.09 -7.67
C TYR A 494 0.60 20.66 -6.36
N ARG A 495 1.24 20.37 -5.21
CA ARG A 495 0.79 20.92 -3.91
C ARG A 495 0.85 22.44 -3.89
N PHE A 496 1.90 23.05 -4.44
CA PHE A 496 1.98 24.50 -4.57
C PHE A 496 0.93 25.07 -5.54
N PHE A 497 0.68 24.41 -6.66
CA PHE A 497 -0.30 24.84 -7.66
C PHE A 497 -1.70 25.04 -7.06
N GLY A 498 -2.10 24.15 -6.14
CA GLY A 498 -3.42 24.22 -5.51
C GLY A 498 -3.63 25.42 -4.58
N ILE A 499 -2.57 26.12 -4.16
CA ILE A 499 -2.66 27.13 -3.07
C ILE A 499 -1.93 28.46 -3.36
N THR A 500 -1.37 28.61 -4.55
CA THR A 500 -0.60 29.80 -4.95
C THR A 500 -1.20 30.46 -6.18
N SER A 501 -0.93 31.75 -6.37
CA SER A 501 -1.31 32.45 -7.60
C SER A 501 -0.50 31.94 -8.79
N SER A 502 -1.01 32.09 -10.03
CA SER A 502 -0.27 31.64 -11.21
C SER A 502 1.12 32.32 -11.36
N THR A 503 1.25 33.57 -10.90
CA THR A 503 2.53 34.31 -10.93
C THR A 503 3.51 33.75 -9.91
N GLU A 504 3.06 33.50 -8.69
CA GLU A 504 3.88 32.91 -7.63
C GLU A 504 4.28 31.46 -7.96
N PHE A 505 3.34 30.67 -8.47
CA PHE A 505 3.57 29.30 -8.91
C PHE A 505 4.70 29.19 -9.95
N LYS A 506 4.77 30.13 -10.91
CA LYS A 506 5.87 30.19 -11.89
C LYS A 506 7.22 30.41 -11.23
N LYS A 507 7.32 31.31 -10.25
CA LYS A 507 8.55 31.57 -9.50
C LYS A 507 8.97 30.34 -8.69
N ILE A 508 8.02 29.68 -8.04
CA ILE A 508 8.26 28.43 -7.30
C ILE A 508 8.74 27.32 -8.23
N CYS A 509 8.14 27.16 -9.42
CA CYS A 509 8.63 26.18 -10.39
C CYS A 509 10.09 26.43 -10.76
N LYS A 510 10.45 27.68 -11.08
CA LYS A 510 11.84 28.06 -11.41
C LYS A 510 12.80 27.75 -10.25
N LEU A 511 12.42 28.06 -9.02
CA LEU A 511 13.19 27.74 -7.81
C LEU A 511 13.43 26.22 -7.68
N LEU A 512 12.35 25.43 -7.80
CA LEU A 512 12.43 23.97 -7.69
C LEU A 512 13.28 23.35 -8.80
N ASP A 513 13.20 23.87 -10.02
CA ASP A 513 14.02 23.39 -11.14
C ASP A 513 15.50 23.76 -10.97
N THR A 514 15.78 24.93 -10.42
CA THR A 514 17.16 25.37 -10.14
C THR A 514 17.79 24.51 -9.04
N LEU A 515 17.03 24.17 -8.01
CA LEU A 515 17.52 23.27 -6.96
C LEU A 515 17.64 21.82 -7.47
N GLY A 516 16.67 21.36 -8.27
CA GLY A 516 16.76 20.11 -9.05
C GLY A 516 17.28 18.91 -8.26
N ASP A 517 18.36 18.30 -8.75
CA ASP A 517 19.00 17.13 -8.13
C ASP A 517 19.48 17.40 -6.68
N LYS A 518 19.69 18.66 -6.25
CA LYS A 518 20.06 18.98 -4.86
C LYS A 518 18.95 18.61 -3.87
N LEU A 519 17.68 18.63 -4.29
CA LEU A 519 16.54 18.25 -3.45
C LEU A 519 16.36 16.73 -3.35
N ILE A 520 17.00 15.96 -4.23
CA ILE A 520 16.77 14.52 -4.36
C ILE A 520 17.97 13.76 -3.78
N PRO A 521 17.75 12.64 -3.06
CA PRO A 521 18.83 11.77 -2.64
C PRO A 521 19.59 11.23 -3.85
N ALA A 522 20.92 11.21 -3.80
CA ALA A 522 21.69 10.50 -4.82
C ALA A 522 21.36 9.00 -4.76
N LYS A 523 21.60 8.28 -5.86
CA LYS A 523 21.39 6.84 -5.91
C LYS A 523 22.17 6.17 -4.77
N ASP A 524 21.50 5.31 -4.01
CA ASP A 524 22.05 4.57 -2.87
C ASP A 524 22.52 5.44 -1.67
N GLN A 525 22.24 6.75 -1.68
CA GLN A 525 22.55 7.64 -0.55
C GLN A 525 21.67 7.29 0.66
N LYS A 526 22.31 6.95 1.78
CA LYS A 526 21.64 6.90 3.08
C LYS A 526 21.37 8.31 3.57
N ILE A 527 20.10 8.62 3.80
CA ILE A 527 19.69 9.94 4.28
C ILE A 527 19.84 10.01 5.79
N THR A 528 20.66 10.95 6.23
CA THR A 528 20.98 11.27 7.61
C THR A 528 20.11 12.40 8.13
N ASP A 529 20.24 12.71 9.42
CA ASP A 529 19.53 13.83 10.04
C ASP A 529 20.05 15.20 9.57
N GLN A 530 21.22 15.27 8.92
CA GLN A 530 21.79 16.51 8.40
C GLN A 530 21.34 16.84 6.96
N ASP A 531 20.57 15.95 6.34
CA ASP A 531 20.20 16.09 4.94
C ASP A 531 18.93 16.93 4.74
N GLN A 532 18.97 17.79 3.72
CA GLN A 532 17.81 18.55 3.22
C GLN A 532 17.28 17.93 1.93
N LYS A 533 16.38 16.94 2.05
CA LYS A 533 15.94 16.10 0.91
C LYS A 533 14.44 15.90 0.88
N LEU A 534 13.88 15.88 -0.33
CA LEU A 534 12.54 15.39 -0.61
C LEU A 534 12.56 13.87 -0.71
N VAL A 535 11.64 13.23 -0.01
CA VAL A 535 11.46 11.77 -0.06
C VAL A 535 10.00 11.39 0.06
N PHE A 536 9.61 10.36 -0.68
CA PHE A 536 8.42 9.60 -0.31
C PHE A 536 8.75 8.68 0.86
N GLY A 537 7.94 8.77 1.91
CA GLY A 537 8.04 7.88 3.07
C GLY A 537 6.65 7.48 3.54
N LYS A 538 6.60 6.75 4.66
CA LYS A 538 5.34 6.31 5.26
C LYS A 538 4.88 7.24 6.37
N TYR A 539 3.58 7.43 6.46
CA TYR A 539 2.94 8.01 7.63
C TYR A 539 3.04 7.02 8.81
N LYS A 540 3.31 7.54 10.02
CA LYS A 540 3.74 6.71 11.17
C LYS A 540 2.65 6.50 12.24
N LYS A 541 1.56 7.27 12.24
CA LYS A 541 0.59 7.34 13.36
C LYS A 541 -0.85 7.25 12.86
N GLY A 542 -1.77 6.90 13.75
CA GLY A 542 -3.22 6.94 13.50
C GLY A 542 -3.70 5.97 12.42
N GLU A 543 -4.90 6.23 11.91
CA GLU A 543 -5.58 5.45 10.87
C GLU A 543 -4.88 5.54 9.49
N ASP A 544 -4.08 6.58 9.31
CA ASP A 544 -3.29 6.84 8.10
C ASP A 544 -1.94 6.10 8.06
N LYS A 545 -1.63 5.30 9.09
CA LYS A 545 -0.37 4.57 9.18
C LYS A 545 -0.12 3.77 7.89
N ASN A 546 1.11 3.83 7.40
CA ASN A 546 1.59 3.21 6.15
C ASN A 546 1.06 3.84 4.84
N LEU A 547 0.31 4.94 4.87
CA LEU A 547 0.09 5.73 3.66
C LEU A 547 1.38 6.38 3.19
N THR A 548 1.56 6.44 1.87
CA THR A 548 2.67 7.18 1.27
C THR A 548 2.45 8.67 1.48
N THR A 549 3.49 9.34 1.95
CA THR A 549 3.52 10.79 2.13
C THR A 549 4.86 11.36 1.68
N LEU A 550 4.83 12.42 0.87
CA LEU A 550 5.98 13.22 0.52
C LEU A 550 6.40 14.02 1.76
N LYS A 551 7.70 13.99 2.05
CA LYS A 551 8.30 14.67 3.19
C LYS A 551 9.49 15.49 2.71
N PHE A 552 9.73 16.59 3.41
CA PHE A 552 10.98 17.30 3.36
C PHE A 552 11.74 17.06 4.66
N LYS A 553 12.87 16.35 4.57
CA LYS A 553 13.82 16.24 5.67
C LYS A 553 14.62 17.52 5.76
N ASN A 554 14.83 18.03 6.97
CA ASN A 554 15.53 19.28 7.22
C ASN A 554 16.17 19.27 8.62
N PHE A 555 17.45 18.93 8.72
CA PHE A 555 18.24 19.05 9.95
C PHE A 555 17.55 18.47 11.21
N GLY A 556 17.27 17.16 11.20
CA GLY A 556 16.62 16.42 12.29
C GLY A 556 15.11 16.67 12.41
N LYS A 557 14.53 17.55 11.59
CA LYS A 557 13.09 17.78 11.49
C LYS A 557 12.54 17.19 10.19
N GLU A 558 11.35 16.60 10.26
CA GLU A 558 10.61 16.15 9.09
C GLU A 558 9.35 17.02 8.92
N VAL A 559 9.20 17.63 7.74
CA VAL A 559 7.97 18.32 7.36
C VAL A 559 7.18 17.39 6.44
N LEU A 560 5.99 16.98 6.87
CA LEU A 560 5.04 16.31 6.01
C LEU A 560 4.46 17.33 5.04
N ILE A 561 4.38 16.98 3.75
CA ILE A 561 3.97 17.93 2.70
C ILE A 561 2.53 17.67 2.28
N ASP A 562 1.71 18.69 2.51
CA ASP A 562 0.31 18.80 2.07
C ASP A 562 -0.04 20.25 1.75
N GLU A 563 -1.26 20.50 1.29
CA GLU A 563 -1.78 21.82 0.94
C GLU A 563 -1.73 22.81 2.12
N SER A 564 -1.81 22.34 3.37
CA SER A 564 -1.78 23.19 4.58
C SER A 564 -0.36 23.59 5.01
N SER A 565 0.63 22.77 4.65
CA SER A 565 2.00 22.86 5.16
C SER A 565 3.02 23.27 4.09
N VAL A 566 2.72 23.07 2.81
CA VAL A 566 3.70 23.26 1.72
C VAL A 566 4.24 24.69 1.63
N LYS A 567 3.48 25.72 2.02
CA LYS A 567 4.00 27.11 2.12
C LYS A 567 5.12 27.27 3.13
N LYS A 568 5.16 26.45 4.20
CA LYS A 568 6.23 26.46 5.20
C LYS A 568 7.58 26.04 4.62
N LEU A 569 7.59 25.43 3.43
CA LEU A 569 8.81 25.04 2.73
C LEU A 569 9.42 26.19 1.93
N ILE A 570 8.64 27.21 1.56
CA ILE A 570 9.15 28.31 0.72
C ILE A 570 10.41 28.93 1.33
N PRO A 571 10.44 29.32 2.63
CA PRO A 571 11.66 29.85 3.23
C PRO A 571 12.83 28.87 3.20
N MET A 572 12.57 27.58 3.41
CA MET A 572 13.62 26.56 3.42
C MET A 572 14.26 26.42 2.03
N LEU A 573 13.43 26.29 0.99
CA LEU A 573 13.88 26.16 -0.39
C LEU A 573 14.58 27.42 -0.89
N VAL A 574 14.04 28.59 -0.54
CA VAL A 574 14.65 29.89 -0.87
C VAL A 574 16.02 30.02 -0.22
N ASN A 575 16.16 29.71 1.07
CA ASN A 575 17.45 29.78 1.74
C ASN A 575 18.46 28.79 1.14
N MET A 576 18.05 27.58 0.75
CA MET A 576 18.93 26.66 0.01
C MET A 576 19.45 27.28 -1.30
N GLN A 577 18.57 27.97 -2.04
CA GLN A 577 18.95 28.63 -3.28
C GLN A 577 19.88 29.83 -3.02
N LEU A 578 19.54 30.67 -2.04
CA LEU A 578 20.35 31.83 -1.65
C LEU A 578 21.74 31.40 -1.20
N SER A 579 21.89 30.35 -0.39
CA SER A 579 23.20 29.82 0.00
C SER A 579 24.03 29.40 -1.22
N SER A 580 23.39 28.84 -2.26
CA SER A 580 24.12 28.52 -3.50
C SER A 580 24.53 29.74 -4.32
N MET A 581 23.83 30.87 -4.18
CA MET A 581 24.14 32.13 -4.86
C MET A 581 25.16 32.98 -4.09
N PHE A 582 25.15 32.87 -2.76
CA PHE A 582 25.84 33.78 -1.83
C PHE A 582 27.04 33.17 -1.12
N GLY A 583 27.27 31.86 -1.29
CA GLY A 583 28.38 31.13 -0.69
C GLY A 583 28.02 30.42 0.62
N GLU A 584 28.99 29.66 1.14
CA GLU A 584 28.80 28.80 2.32
C GLU A 584 28.50 29.58 3.60
N ARG A 585 27.86 28.89 4.54
CA ARG A 585 27.52 29.39 5.87
C ARG A 585 28.55 28.90 6.88
N ASN A 586 29.11 29.79 7.69
CA ASN A 586 29.85 29.41 8.89
C ASN A 586 29.14 29.92 10.16
N THR A 587 28.37 29.03 10.79
CA THR A 587 27.61 29.34 12.01
C THR A 587 28.51 29.75 13.17
N GLU A 588 29.72 29.17 13.29
CA GLU A 588 30.65 29.48 14.37
C GLU A 588 31.19 30.91 14.24
N THR A 589 31.57 31.32 13.03
CA THR A 589 32.05 32.68 12.75
C THR A 589 30.95 33.71 13.02
N VAL A 590 29.70 33.43 12.61
CA VAL A 590 28.55 34.31 12.90
C VAL A 590 28.32 34.46 14.41
N GLN A 591 28.35 33.36 15.17
CA GLN A 591 28.16 33.38 16.62
C GLN A 591 29.30 34.10 17.35
N ALA A 592 30.54 33.90 16.91
CA ALA A 592 31.70 34.59 17.48
C ALA A 592 31.63 36.11 17.26
N ALA A 593 31.19 36.55 16.08
CA ALA A 593 30.95 37.97 15.79
C ALA A 593 29.78 38.51 16.62
N LEU A 594 28.68 37.76 16.75
CA LEU A 594 27.50 38.15 17.52
C LEU A 594 27.86 38.42 18.98
N LYS A 595 28.65 37.54 19.59
CA LYS A 595 29.09 37.68 20.99
C LYS A 595 29.92 38.95 21.23
N LYS A 596 30.66 39.43 20.22
CA LYS A 596 31.46 40.67 20.35
C LYS A 596 30.56 41.90 20.36
N VAL A 597 29.56 41.94 19.48
CA VAL A 597 28.67 43.10 19.32
C VAL A 597 27.50 43.10 20.30
N SER A 598 27.10 41.94 20.84
CA SER A 598 25.91 41.83 21.70
C SER A 598 26.00 42.65 22.99
N ASN A 599 27.20 42.87 23.51
CA ASN A 599 27.44 43.75 24.67
C ASN A 599 27.07 45.22 24.40
N GLU A 600 26.94 45.61 23.13
CA GLU A 600 26.57 46.96 22.71
C GLU A 600 25.04 47.13 22.59
N PHE A 601 24.27 46.03 22.64
CA PHE A 601 22.81 46.02 22.53
C PHE A 601 22.11 46.47 23.82
N LYS A 602 22.15 47.78 24.06
CA LYS A 602 21.51 48.46 25.19
C LYS A 602 20.90 49.79 24.77
N SER A 603 20.13 50.41 25.67
CA SER A 603 19.50 51.71 25.44
C SER A 603 20.50 52.78 24.97
N THR A 604 20.12 53.57 23.96
CA THR A 604 20.95 54.64 23.38
C THR A 604 21.30 55.74 24.40
N TYR A 605 20.50 55.91 25.45
CA TYR A 605 20.78 56.82 26.56
C TYR A 605 21.63 56.22 27.68
N GLU A 606 21.98 54.94 27.60
CA GLU A 606 22.93 54.25 28.50
C GLU A 606 24.30 54.07 27.81
N ASN A 607 24.66 55.02 26.93
CA ASN A 607 25.88 55.03 26.12
C ASN A 607 26.04 53.73 25.31
N SER A 608 25.05 53.37 24.48
CA SER A 608 25.21 52.30 23.49
C SER A 608 26.31 52.68 22.49
N ALA A 609 27.20 51.72 22.19
CA ALA A 609 28.25 51.86 21.18
C ALA A 609 27.83 51.28 19.82
N PHE A 610 26.66 50.62 19.75
CA PHE A 610 26.21 49.99 18.52
C PHE A 610 25.86 51.08 17.49
N SER A 611 26.60 51.06 16.39
CA SER A 611 26.57 52.10 15.36
C SER A 611 26.79 51.47 13.99
N LYS A 612 26.56 52.24 12.93
CA LYS A 612 26.84 51.80 11.55
C LYS A 612 28.30 51.32 11.40
N THR A 613 29.26 52.04 11.98
CA THR A 613 30.68 51.68 11.94
C THR A 613 31.00 50.37 12.67
N ALA A 614 30.38 50.15 13.84
CA ALA A 614 30.57 48.91 14.61
C ALA A 614 29.97 47.69 13.88
N LEU A 615 28.81 47.89 13.23
CA LEU A 615 28.18 46.89 12.38
C LEU A 615 29.07 46.54 11.18
N GLU A 616 29.59 47.55 10.48
CA GLU A 616 30.48 47.36 9.32
C GLU A 616 31.78 46.64 9.68
N ALA A 617 32.42 47.01 10.79
CA ALA A 617 33.63 46.36 11.28
C ALA A 617 33.41 44.90 11.68
N SER A 618 32.21 44.56 12.18
CA SER A 618 31.84 43.17 12.46
C SER A 618 31.66 42.38 11.17
N MET A 619 31.00 42.98 10.17
CA MET A 619 30.67 42.33 8.90
C MET A 619 31.85 42.16 7.94
N SER A 620 32.92 42.96 8.07
CA SER A 620 34.11 42.84 7.23
C SER A 620 34.85 41.51 7.38
N ASN A 621 34.57 40.77 8.46
CA ASN A 621 35.18 39.47 8.74
C ASN A 621 34.46 38.29 8.05
N PHE A 622 33.30 38.54 7.42
CA PHE A 622 32.55 37.51 6.73
C PHE A 622 32.98 37.39 5.27
N SER A 623 33.21 36.16 4.86
CA SER A 623 33.68 35.79 3.53
C SER A 623 32.54 35.64 2.52
N SER A 624 31.31 35.39 3.00
CA SER A 624 30.15 35.15 2.16
C SER A 624 29.00 36.12 2.47
N MET A 625 28.12 36.33 1.48
CA MET A 625 26.91 37.11 1.71
C MET A 625 25.91 36.34 2.60
N THR A 626 25.93 35.00 2.58
CA THR A 626 25.13 34.16 3.49
C THR A 626 25.48 34.46 4.95
N GLU A 627 26.77 34.48 5.29
CA GLU A 627 27.25 34.81 6.65
C GLU A 627 26.82 36.21 7.09
N LYS A 628 26.95 37.20 6.19
CA LYS A 628 26.50 38.58 6.43
C LYS A 628 25.01 38.65 6.73
N LEU A 629 24.17 37.96 5.95
CA LEU A 629 22.73 37.94 6.12
C LEU A 629 22.28 37.18 7.37
N ASP A 630 22.98 36.10 7.73
CA ASP A 630 22.72 35.34 8.96
C ASP A 630 23.12 36.13 10.21
N PHE A 631 24.23 36.87 10.14
CA PHE A 631 24.65 37.74 11.23
C PHE A 631 23.64 38.85 11.49
N LEU A 632 23.12 39.52 10.45
CA LEU A 632 22.08 40.53 10.61
C LEU A 632 20.81 39.96 11.28
N GLU A 633 20.41 38.74 10.90
CA GLU A 633 19.27 38.05 11.50
C GLU A 633 19.54 37.68 12.97
N ALA A 634 20.74 37.19 13.28
CA ALA A 634 21.13 36.84 14.64
C ALA A 634 21.23 38.08 15.55
N CYS A 635 21.72 39.21 15.02
CA CYS A 635 21.69 40.49 15.73
C CYS A 635 20.26 40.94 16.02
N TYR A 636 19.35 40.81 15.04
CA TYR A 636 17.94 41.12 15.25
C TYR A 636 17.34 40.29 16.39
N GLU A 637 17.52 38.97 16.37
CA GLU A 637 17.01 38.07 17.41
C GLU A 637 17.57 38.40 18.80
N GLU A 638 18.86 38.73 18.89
CA GLU A 638 19.47 39.14 20.16
C GLU A 638 18.92 40.50 20.64
N ILE A 639 18.71 41.47 19.74
CA ILE A 639 18.18 42.80 20.09
C ILE A 639 16.78 42.71 20.67
N ILE A 640 15.89 41.90 20.07
CA ILE A 640 14.50 41.80 20.54
C ILE A 640 14.38 41.07 21.89
N HIS A 641 15.34 40.20 22.23
CA HIS A 641 15.37 39.47 23.50
C HIS A 641 16.32 40.07 24.55
N SER A 642 17.15 41.06 24.19
CA SER A 642 18.14 41.65 25.09
C SER A 642 17.47 42.39 26.26
N LYS A 643 17.97 42.09 27.47
CA LYS A 643 17.61 42.78 28.72
C LYS A 643 18.29 44.14 28.89
N GLY A 644 19.23 44.50 28.01
CA GLY A 644 19.96 45.78 28.04
C GLY A 644 19.11 46.98 27.60
N TYR A 645 17.91 46.74 27.07
CA TYR A 645 16.99 47.80 26.65
C TYR A 645 15.96 48.13 27.73
N THR A 646 16.01 49.38 28.18
CA THR A 646 15.15 49.91 29.23
C THR A 646 14.15 50.92 28.63
N ARG A 647 12.95 51.01 29.21
CA ARG A 647 11.94 52.00 28.82
C ARG A 647 12.04 53.23 29.73
N ARG A 648 12.28 54.41 29.16
CA ARG A 648 12.33 55.69 29.92
C ARG A 648 11.05 56.00 30.72
N HIS A 649 9.88 55.59 30.22
CA HIS A 649 8.58 55.83 30.86
C HIS A 649 7.72 54.57 30.89
N SER A 650 8.14 53.55 31.63
CA SER A 650 7.47 52.24 31.71
C SER A 650 5.97 52.34 32.01
N SER A 651 5.54 53.22 32.93
CA SER A 651 4.13 53.40 33.28
C SER A 651 3.27 54.00 32.16
N ALA A 652 3.79 54.96 31.40
CA ALA A 652 3.08 55.54 30.26
C ALA A 652 3.02 54.55 29.09
N ASP A 653 4.11 53.84 28.86
CA ASP A 653 4.21 52.83 27.80
C ASP A 653 3.26 51.66 28.03
N ASN A 654 3.05 51.25 29.28
CA ASN A 654 2.07 50.22 29.64
C ASN A 654 0.63 50.69 29.41
N LYS A 655 0.31 51.98 29.65
CA LYS A 655 -1.03 52.54 29.40
C LYS A 655 -1.36 52.68 27.91
N PHE A 656 -0.35 52.78 27.06
CA PHE A 656 -0.51 52.92 25.60
C PHE A 656 -0.06 51.67 24.82
N ALA A 657 0.13 50.54 25.50
CA ALA A 657 0.63 49.29 24.92
C ALA A 657 -0.34 48.62 23.93
N PHE A 658 -1.50 49.22 23.62
CA PHE A 658 -2.47 48.72 22.64
C PHE A 658 -2.36 49.42 21.26
N PHE A 659 -1.54 50.47 21.12
CA PHE A 659 -1.24 51.09 19.82
C PHE A 659 0.22 51.54 19.67
N LYS A 660 1.07 51.18 20.65
CA LYS A 660 2.50 51.54 20.66
C LYS A 660 3.34 50.29 20.43
N ASN A 661 4.35 50.40 19.57
CA ASN A 661 5.27 49.31 19.28
C ASN A 661 5.88 48.71 20.56
N PRO A 662 5.90 47.37 20.72
CA PRO A 662 6.42 46.70 21.91
C PRO A 662 7.95 46.86 22.06
N LEU A 663 8.66 47.18 20.98
CA LEU A 663 10.09 47.46 21.00
C LEU A 663 10.35 48.85 21.57
N THR A 664 11.42 49.01 22.35
CA THR A 664 11.91 50.33 22.81
C THR A 664 12.35 51.19 21.63
N THR A 665 12.48 52.51 21.84
CA THR A 665 13.00 53.41 20.79
C THR A 665 14.39 52.98 20.32
N SER A 666 15.29 52.64 21.24
CA SER A 666 16.64 52.18 20.92
C SER A 666 16.66 50.84 20.18
N GLN A 667 15.78 49.89 20.52
CA GLN A 667 15.62 48.65 19.74
C GLN A 667 15.19 48.95 18.30
N ARG A 668 14.20 49.84 18.11
CA ARG A 668 13.75 50.22 16.76
C ARG A 668 14.85 50.92 15.96
N GLU A 669 15.61 51.82 16.58
CA GLU A 669 16.77 52.49 15.96
C GLU A 669 17.82 51.46 15.50
N HIS A 670 18.17 50.50 16.35
CA HIS A 670 19.15 49.46 15.99
C HIS A 670 18.62 48.53 14.90
N ILE A 671 17.34 48.15 14.94
CA ILE A 671 16.72 47.31 13.90
C ILE A 671 16.63 48.06 12.57
N ILE A 672 16.37 49.37 12.56
CA ILE A 672 16.43 50.21 11.35
C ILE A 672 17.83 50.16 10.73
N LEU A 673 18.89 50.30 11.54
CA LEU A 673 20.27 50.17 11.05
C LEU A 673 20.53 48.80 10.40
N LEU A 674 20.06 47.71 11.02
CA LEU A 674 20.18 46.37 10.45
C LEU A 674 19.42 46.24 9.12
N LYS A 675 18.22 46.81 9.01
CA LYS A 675 17.42 46.83 7.77
C LYS A 675 18.07 47.65 6.66
N GLU A 676 18.61 48.82 6.99
CA GLU A 676 19.36 49.64 6.04
C GLU A 676 20.55 48.87 5.48
N LYS A 677 21.31 48.18 6.36
CA LYS A 677 22.45 47.38 5.91
C LYS A 677 22.04 46.16 5.10
N LEU A 678 20.94 45.51 5.44
CA LEU A 678 20.36 44.42 4.63
C LEU A 678 20.09 44.89 3.19
N ASN A 679 19.42 46.05 3.03
CA ASN A 679 19.11 46.61 1.71
C ASN A 679 20.37 47.02 0.94
N GLU A 680 21.37 47.58 1.64
CA GLU A 680 22.66 47.93 1.07
C GLU A 680 23.37 46.71 0.46
N LEU A 681 23.45 45.60 1.21
CA LEU A 681 24.09 44.36 0.75
C LEU A 681 23.39 43.75 -0.47
N VAL A 682 22.05 43.77 -0.49
CA VAL A 682 21.28 43.27 -1.63
C VAL A 682 21.54 44.14 -2.86
N THR A 683 21.56 45.46 -2.70
CA THR A 683 21.82 46.41 -3.79
C THR A 683 23.25 46.29 -4.32
N GLU A 684 24.23 46.10 -3.42
CA GLU A 684 25.63 45.84 -3.75
C GLU A 684 25.76 44.56 -4.57
N TYR A 685 25.15 43.46 -4.12
CA TYR A 685 25.19 42.19 -4.85
C TYR A 685 24.57 42.31 -6.25
N GLN A 686 23.42 42.98 -6.38
CA GLN A 686 22.76 43.23 -7.67
C GLN A 686 23.65 44.02 -8.64
N THR A 687 24.40 44.99 -8.13
CA THR A 687 25.26 45.86 -8.93
C THR A 687 26.55 45.16 -9.32
N THR A 688 27.23 44.53 -8.36
CA THR A 688 28.49 43.82 -8.55
C THR A 688 28.35 42.66 -9.53
N ASN A 689 27.26 41.90 -9.46
CA ASN A 689 26.99 40.77 -10.36
C ASN A 689 26.26 41.15 -11.66
N ARG A 690 26.00 42.44 -11.89
CA ARG A 690 25.35 42.96 -13.12
C ARG A 690 24.06 42.23 -13.50
N LEU A 691 23.22 41.94 -12.51
CA LEU A 691 21.99 41.18 -12.72
C LEU A 691 21.05 41.88 -13.71
N SER A 692 20.44 41.11 -14.60
CA SER A 692 19.36 41.55 -15.48
C SER A 692 18.13 42.01 -14.69
N LYS A 693 17.18 42.67 -15.36
CA LYS A 693 15.94 43.12 -14.72
C LYS A 693 15.15 41.94 -14.13
N GLU A 694 15.11 40.84 -14.86
CA GLU A 694 14.45 39.60 -14.47
C GLU A 694 15.14 38.95 -13.26
N GLU A 695 16.47 38.86 -13.25
CA GLU A 695 17.25 38.31 -12.12
C GLU A 695 17.13 39.19 -10.86
N LYS A 696 17.05 40.52 -11.02
CA LYS A 696 16.78 41.42 -9.89
C LYS A 696 15.40 41.19 -9.27
N GLN A 697 14.37 41.03 -10.10
CA GLN A 697 13.01 40.73 -9.64
C GLN A 697 12.91 39.36 -8.96
N GLU A 698 13.67 38.38 -9.44
CA GLU A 698 13.78 37.06 -8.84
C GLU A 698 14.49 37.11 -7.49
N LEU A 699 15.65 37.77 -7.41
CA LEU A 699 16.38 37.93 -6.16
C LEU A 699 15.55 38.69 -5.12
N GLN A 700 14.83 39.74 -5.54
CA GLN A 700 13.91 40.46 -4.66
C GLN A 700 12.85 39.53 -4.07
N TRP A 701 12.25 38.68 -4.90
CA TRP A 701 11.28 37.70 -4.43
C TRP A 701 11.90 36.67 -3.47
N TYR A 702 13.13 36.20 -3.72
CA TYR A 702 13.85 35.35 -2.78
C TYR A 702 14.09 36.06 -1.44
N MET A 703 14.53 37.32 -1.44
CA MET A 703 14.77 38.06 -0.20
C MET A 703 13.48 38.30 0.61
N GLU A 704 12.34 38.54 -0.06
CA GLU A 704 11.03 38.66 0.60
C GLU A 704 10.56 37.34 1.21
N ASN A 705 10.88 36.21 0.57
CA ASN A 705 10.38 34.88 0.95
C ASN A 705 11.36 34.04 1.75
N ARG A 706 12.54 34.57 2.10
CA ARG A 706 13.56 33.86 2.91
C ARG A 706 13.12 33.60 4.36
N GLY A 707 11.99 34.18 4.80
CA GLY A 707 11.50 34.07 6.18
C GLY A 707 12.34 34.86 7.19
N SER A 708 12.85 36.03 6.80
CA SER A 708 13.62 36.92 7.69
C SER A 708 12.68 37.70 8.60
N ASN A 709 12.81 37.50 9.91
CA ASN A 709 12.09 38.28 10.91
C ASN A 709 12.59 39.73 10.90
N LEU A 710 13.89 39.95 10.65
CA LEU A 710 14.45 41.29 10.46
C LEU A 710 13.72 42.06 9.36
N ALA A 711 13.49 41.43 8.20
CA ALA A 711 12.78 42.07 7.09
C ALA A 711 11.31 42.38 7.42
N LEU A 712 10.63 41.46 8.10
CA LEU A 712 9.19 41.55 8.43
C LEU A 712 8.86 42.44 9.64
N CYS A 713 9.83 42.69 10.52
CA CYS A 713 9.61 43.43 11.77
C CYS A 713 9.11 44.85 11.49
N ASN A 714 7.97 45.27 12.07
CA ASN A 714 7.53 46.66 11.95
C ASN A 714 8.28 47.55 12.97
N THR A 715 8.93 48.62 12.49
CA THR A 715 9.68 49.60 13.29
C THR A 715 8.92 50.91 13.49
N ASP A 716 7.69 51.03 12.98
CA ASP A 716 6.84 52.19 13.19
C ASP A 716 6.50 52.34 14.67
N ARG A 717 6.54 53.58 15.16
CA ARG A 717 6.31 53.89 16.58
C ARG A 717 4.89 53.55 17.03
N PHE A 718 3.92 53.68 16.12
CA PHE A 718 2.50 53.46 16.39
C PHE A 718 1.93 52.51 15.34
N TYR A 719 1.31 51.41 15.79
CA TYR A 719 0.57 50.50 14.93
C TYR A 719 -0.47 49.74 15.78
N LEU A 720 -1.59 49.36 15.18
CA LEU A 720 -2.62 48.55 15.85
C LEU A 720 -2.12 47.10 15.95
N HIS A 721 -2.06 46.52 17.14
CA HIS A 721 -1.51 45.16 17.38
C HIS A 721 -2.28 44.01 16.71
N TYR A 722 -3.30 44.29 15.90
CA TYR A 722 -3.93 43.31 15.03
C TYR A 722 -2.99 42.82 13.90
N ASP A 723 -1.86 43.52 13.65
CA ASP A 723 -0.77 43.13 12.72
C ASP A 723 0.48 42.62 13.48
N SER A 724 0.36 41.57 14.29
CA SER A 724 1.46 41.07 15.14
C SER A 724 2.58 40.35 14.36
N THR A 725 3.55 41.10 13.82
CA THR A 725 4.85 40.56 13.34
C THR A 725 5.99 40.65 14.36
N VAL A 726 5.71 41.08 15.60
CA VAL A 726 6.66 41.03 16.71
C VAL A 726 6.13 40.02 17.73
N PRO A 727 6.87 38.93 18.05
CA PRO A 727 6.52 38.09 19.18
C PRO A 727 6.44 38.98 20.42
N SER A 728 5.30 39.00 21.09
CA SER A 728 5.20 39.60 22.42
C SER A 728 6.28 38.94 23.28
N ALA A 729 7.21 39.71 23.82
CA ALA A 729 8.24 39.26 24.75
C ALA A 729 7.69 38.64 26.08
N ASN A 730 6.40 38.32 26.14
CA ASN A 730 5.67 37.75 27.28
C ASN A 730 5.01 36.41 26.94
N MET A 731 5.77 35.46 26.38
CA MET A 731 5.46 34.03 26.54
C MET A 731 6.58 33.36 27.32
N MET A 732 6.64 33.67 28.62
CA MET A 732 6.99 32.73 29.68
C MET A 732 5.85 32.73 30.69
#